data_AF-A0A1Q7HVF1-F1
#
_entry.id   AF-A0A1Q7HVF1-F1
#
_cell.length_a   1.000
_cell.length_b   1.000
_cell.length_c   1.000
_cell.angle_alpha   90.00
_cell.angle_beta   90.00
_cell.angle_gamma   90.00
#
_symmetry.space_group_name_H-M   'P 1'
#
loop_
_entity.id
_entity.type
_entity.pdbx_description
1 polymer ?
#
loop_
_entity_poly.entity_id
_entity_poly.type
_entity_poly.pdbx_seq_one_letter_code
_entity_poly.pdbx_strand_id
1 'polypeptide(L)'
;MKPVALAFLWHLHQPLYRLRGERVCFMPWVRLHAIRSYYDMVRVLEEYPDVRSTFNLTATLIEQIRAYESGASDLFRETARTPPDDLDESQRAFLFEHFFAAHVEHMMGDLPRYAEIRESRERARLRRAGGEAWKELSTADYRDLQILFDLSWFGFKAREDFPELKALCDRGRGFTQRDLETVHAAEDEILRRILPLYRDAAASGQIEIATSPYAHPILPLLIDTCAAHEALPQATLPPRFSAPGDARRQIEEGLALIERELGVRPRGLWPSEGSVSLEAIDLMGRCGIAWAASDEQVLAASETDRPADPRRPWTLAGAPGGPVLVFRDHDLSDRIGFSYARADPARAADGFVATVLERARAAGDGPLVLVALDGENPWEHYPRAGGPFLRALYGAVRRHPALVCETVSAAISRCPERGSIGRLRAGSWIHADFGTWIGGPEKNRAWTLLGTVRSGLASALEAAGASGDPAEAAWASLRAAEGSDWFWWLDGQFTTPHRTQFDETFRGHLRQACEALGRPAPEPLSRPIASQDPRGDTGAPGEPGVLLEPHIDGFEGDYFEWRGAARLEWGALVTRGTMQAARRPLESLLYGFTRDGMFCLRIDPDRRAGTRPFAGLGLDLTFRLGEAMRHLRLELNDRGDLEEARLDGPKGAEPPAPRAPAARAVARKILEMAVLCGDVGLGPGVAAGLGIRMRTTAGETQLREIVVRAPRAGRGVEDDPA
;
A
#
# COMPACT_ATOMS: atom_id res chain seq x y z
N MET A 1 -7.44 41.38 -4.59
CA MET A 1 -7.48 40.01 -4.06
C MET A 1 -6.09 39.65 -3.59
N LYS A 2 -5.97 39.18 -2.35
CA LYS A 2 -4.75 38.59 -1.84
C LYS A 2 -4.40 37.35 -2.66
N PRO A 3 -3.11 37.05 -2.85
CA PRO A 3 -2.69 35.83 -3.55
C PRO A 3 -3.09 34.59 -2.76
N VAL A 4 -3.26 33.48 -3.47
CA VAL A 4 -3.51 32.14 -2.92
C VAL A 4 -2.26 31.68 -2.16
N ALA A 5 -2.45 31.20 -0.94
CA ALA A 5 -1.41 30.57 -0.15
C ALA A 5 -1.36 29.07 -0.52
N LEU A 6 -0.42 28.69 -1.38
CA LEU A 6 -0.17 27.29 -1.70
C LEU A 6 0.82 26.72 -0.67
N ALA A 7 0.48 25.60 -0.05
CA ALA A 7 1.35 24.91 0.90
C ALA A 7 1.52 23.45 0.48
N PHE A 8 2.77 23.02 0.33
CA PHE A 8 3.10 21.61 0.17
C PHE A 8 3.47 21.00 1.53
N LEU A 9 2.97 19.81 1.81
CA LEU A 9 3.38 18.95 2.91
C LEU A 9 3.81 17.61 2.33
N TRP A 10 5.11 17.36 2.31
CA TRP A 10 5.68 16.08 1.88
C TRP A 10 5.87 15.17 3.09
N HIS A 11 5.13 14.07 3.15
CA HIS A 11 5.20 13.09 4.23
C HIS A 11 6.31 12.07 3.95
N LEU A 12 7.37 12.08 4.74
CA LEU A 12 8.50 11.16 4.60
C LEU A 12 8.47 10.16 5.75
N HIS A 13 8.15 8.91 5.44
CA HIS A 13 7.96 7.88 6.44
C HIS A 13 8.52 6.54 6.00
N GLN A 14 9.07 5.78 6.95
CA GLN A 14 9.38 4.38 6.78
C GLN A 14 9.13 3.64 8.11
N PRO A 15 8.55 2.42 8.10
CA PRO A 15 8.44 1.59 9.28
C PRO A 15 9.81 1.15 9.80
N LEU A 16 9.85 0.68 11.04
CA LEU A 16 11.07 0.11 11.63
C LEU A 16 11.35 -1.26 11.02
N TYR A 17 12.23 -1.33 10.01
CA TYR A 17 12.57 -2.59 9.33
C TYR A 17 13.51 -3.50 10.12
N ARG A 18 13.66 -3.29 11.43
CA ARG A 18 14.55 -4.06 12.30
C ARG A 18 14.01 -4.08 13.73
N LEU A 19 14.25 -5.18 14.42
CA LEU A 19 13.99 -5.29 15.84
C LEU A 19 15.11 -4.62 16.66
N ARG A 20 14.86 -4.41 17.96
CA ARG A 20 15.88 -3.83 18.86
C ARG A 20 17.09 -4.78 18.92
N GLY A 21 18.29 -4.21 18.78
CA GLY A 21 19.55 -4.95 18.77
C GLY A 21 19.97 -5.50 17.41
N GLU A 22 19.09 -5.54 16.42
CA GLU A 22 19.44 -5.93 15.06
C GLU A 22 20.18 -4.79 14.34
N ARG A 23 21.19 -5.17 13.53
CA ARG A 23 21.96 -4.25 12.69
C ARG A 23 21.55 -4.27 11.23
N VAL A 24 20.78 -5.27 10.81
CA VAL A 24 20.41 -5.48 9.40
C VAL A 24 18.90 -5.33 9.26
N CYS A 25 18.48 -4.32 8.52
CA CYS A 25 17.09 -4.15 8.13
C CYS A 25 16.67 -5.23 7.13
N PHE A 26 15.44 -5.76 7.27
CA PHE A 26 14.95 -6.75 6.31
C PHE A 26 14.57 -6.14 4.95
N MET A 27 14.29 -4.82 4.90
CA MET A 27 14.04 -4.07 3.66
C MET A 27 15.04 -2.91 3.46
N PRO A 28 15.29 -2.52 2.20
CA PRO A 28 16.26 -1.48 1.86
C PRO A 28 15.63 -0.09 1.76
N TRP A 29 14.33 0.05 2.00
CA TRP A 29 13.55 1.24 1.61
C TRP A 29 13.99 2.53 2.32
N VAL A 30 14.49 2.46 3.55
CA VAL A 30 15.13 3.61 4.21
C VAL A 30 16.31 4.13 3.40
N ARG A 31 17.23 3.24 2.99
CA ARG A 31 18.41 3.60 2.18
C ARG A 31 18.00 4.09 0.79
N LEU A 32 17.15 3.32 0.10
CA LEU A 32 16.84 3.57 -1.31
C LEU A 32 15.98 4.83 -1.51
N HIS A 33 15.01 5.11 -0.63
CA HIS A 33 14.26 6.37 -0.70
C HIS A 33 15.09 7.56 -0.21
N ALA A 34 16.04 7.35 0.72
CA ALA A 34 16.98 8.41 1.13
C ALA A 34 17.82 8.92 -0.04
N ILE A 35 18.41 8.02 -0.84
CA ILE A 35 19.26 8.39 -2.00
C ILE A 35 18.49 8.84 -3.25
N ARG A 36 17.16 8.81 -3.19
CA ARG A 36 16.26 9.21 -4.27
C ARG A 36 15.38 10.36 -3.82
N SER A 37 14.21 10.03 -3.30
CA SER A 37 13.11 10.92 -2.96
C SER A 37 13.56 11.96 -1.93
N TYR A 38 14.04 11.51 -0.78
CA TYR A 38 14.24 12.39 0.36
C TYR A 38 15.40 13.35 0.16
N TYR A 39 16.50 12.92 -0.46
CA TYR A 39 17.61 13.80 -0.83
C TYR A 39 17.18 14.79 -1.92
N ASP A 40 16.60 14.29 -3.02
CA ASP A 40 16.31 15.12 -4.18
C ASP A 40 15.33 16.25 -3.90
N MET A 41 14.27 15.98 -3.13
CA MET A 41 13.19 16.93 -2.90
C MET A 41 13.64 18.18 -2.14
N VAL A 42 14.51 18.03 -1.14
CA VAL A 42 15.06 19.19 -0.43
C VAL A 42 16.19 19.85 -1.23
N ARG A 43 17.02 19.08 -1.95
CA ARG A 43 18.10 19.61 -2.80
C ARG A 43 17.57 20.49 -3.94
N VAL A 44 16.48 20.10 -4.59
CA VAL A 44 15.95 20.84 -5.75
C VAL A 44 15.39 22.21 -5.35
N LEU A 45 15.02 22.43 -4.09
CA LEU A 45 14.55 23.73 -3.61
C LEU A 45 15.64 24.81 -3.70
N GLU A 46 16.93 24.47 -3.70
CA GLU A 46 18.00 25.45 -3.91
C GLU A 46 17.95 26.14 -5.28
N GLU A 47 17.35 25.50 -6.29
CA GLU A 47 17.08 26.11 -7.59
C GLU A 47 15.93 27.15 -7.53
N TYR A 48 15.12 27.12 -6.46
CA TYR A 48 13.90 27.91 -6.28
C TYR A 48 13.83 28.53 -4.87
N PRO A 49 14.70 29.52 -4.54
CA PRO A 49 14.76 30.10 -3.19
C PRO A 49 13.46 30.80 -2.74
N ASP A 50 12.60 31.18 -3.68
CA ASP A 50 11.29 31.80 -3.41
C ASP A 50 10.20 30.78 -3.07
N VAL A 51 10.44 29.48 -3.30
CA VAL A 51 9.51 28.40 -3.00
C VAL A 51 9.82 27.85 -1.63
N ARG A 52 8.86 27.95 -0.72
CA ARG A 52 8.93 27.31 0.60
C ARG A 52 8.01 26.10 0.65
N SER A 53 8.40 25.10 1.45
CA SER A 53 7.65 23.85 1.59
C SER A 53 7.68 23.36 3.03
N THR A 54 6.71 22.54 3.40
CA THR A 54 6.75 21.78 4.65
C THR A 54 7.15 20.34 4.36
N PHE A 55 8.06 19.79 5.17
CA PHE A 55 8.42 18.38 5.15
C PHE A 55 8.07 17.78 6.50
N ASN A 56 7.34 16.67 6.48
CA ASN A 56 7.08 15.89 7.66
C ASN A 56 8.04 14.70 7.71
N LEU A 57 8.93 14.65 8.69
CA LEU A 57 9.86 13.53 8.87
C LEU A 57 9.41 12.70 10.08
N THR A 58 9.24 11.39 9.92
CA THR A 58 8.92 10.53 11.06
C THR A 58 10.15 10.17 11.88
N ALA A 59 9.95 9.94 13.17
CA ALA A 59 11.04 9.63 14.08
C ALA A 59 11.73 8.30 13.74
N THR A 60 10.95 7.28 13.34
CA THR A 60 11.46 5.98 12.87
C THR A 60 12.35 6.09 11.64
N LEU A 61 12.05 7.01 10.72
CA LEU A 61 12.87 7.23 9.53
C LEU A 61 14.24 7.79 9.93
N ILE A 62 14.25 8.85 10.74
CA ILE A 62 15.50 9.49 11.18
C ILE A 62 16.36 8.53 12.00
N GLU A 63 15.77 7.76 12.91
CA GLU A 63 16.52 6.77 13.69
C GLU A 63 17.20 5.73 12.80
N GLN A 64 16.51 5.25 11.76
CA GLN A 64 17.10 4.28 10.85
C GLN A 64 18.19 4.90 9.98
N ILE A 65 18.03 6.15 9.51
CA ILE A 65 19.10 6.87 8.81
C ILE A 65 20.36 6.97 9.70
N ARG A 66 20.19 7.35 10.98
CA ARG A 66 21.30 7.38 11.96
C ARG A 66 21.91 6.00 12.20
N ALA A 67 21.09 4.95 12.17
CA ALA A 67 21.58 3.58 12.27
C ALA A 67 22.52 3.25 11.09
N TYR A 68 22.17 3.61 9.85
CA TYR A 68 23.05 3.43 8.70
C TYR A 68 24.36 4.21 8.84
N GLU A 69 24.31 5.47 9.28
CA GLU A 69 25.53 6.26 9.56
C GLU A 69 26.43 5.58 10.61
N SER A 70 25.83 4.85 11.55
CA SER A 70 26.50 4.10 12.61
C SER A 70 26.87 2.66 12.18
N GLY A 71 26.76 2.34 10.89
CA GLY A 71 27.15 1.05 10.32
C GLY A 71 26.07 -0.02 10.32
N ALA A 72 24.79 0.32 10.50
CA ALA A 72 23.70 -0.59 10.14
C ALA A 72 23.67 -0.83 8.62
N SER A 73 22.98 -1.87 8.20
CA SER A 73 22.84 -2.26 6.79
C SER A 73 21.44 -2.83 6.52
N ASP A 74 21.23 -3.35 5.32
CA ASP A 74 20.02 -4.06 4.92
C ASP A 74 20.34 -5.34 4.14
N LEU A 75 19.38 -6.27 4.09
CA LEU A 75 19.56 -7.55 3.39
C LEU A 75 19.94 -7.38 1.91
N PHE A 76 19.47 -6.34 1.24
CA PHE A 76 19.81 -6.11 -0.17
C PHE A 76 21.26 -5.66 -0.27
N ARG A 77 21.68 -4.69 0.54
CA ARG A 77 23.05 -4.18 0.55
C ARG A 77 24.07 -5.24 0.94
N GLU A 78 23.78 -6.04 1.97
CA GLU A 78 24.66 -7.15 2.37
C GLU A 78 24.78 -8.20 1.26
N THR A 79 23.68 -8.56 0.61
CA THR A 79 23.72 -9.51 -0.52
C THR A 79 24.40 -8.90 -1.76
N ALA A 80 24.26 -7.60 -1.99
CA ALA A 80 24.93 -6.89 -3.08
C ALA A 80 26.45 -6.87 -2.92
N ARG A 81 26.95 -6.80 -1.67
CA ARG A 81 28.39 -6.74 -1.36
C ARG A 81 29.14 -8.04 -1.60
N THR A 82 28.47 -9.18 -1.52
CA THR A 82 29.09 -10.49 -1.77
C THR A 82 29.58 -10.56 -3.22
N PRO A 83 30.88 -10.82 -3.47
CA PRO A 83 31.39 -10.98 -4.81
C PRO A 83 30.60 -12.04 -5.59
N PRO A 84 30.28 -11.81 -6.87
CA PRO A 84 29.45 -12.71 -7.67
C PRO A 84 29.90 -14.18 -7.72
N ASP A 85 31.21 -14.40 -7.62
CA ASP A 85 31.85 -15.72 -7.60
C ASP A 85 31.69 -16.43 -6.25
N ASP A 86 31.45 -15.69 -5.17
CA ASP A 86 31.27 -16.18 -3.81
C ASP A 86 29.79 -16.30 -3.39
N LEU A 87 28.85 -15.87 -4.25
CA LEU A 87 27.42 -15.96 -3.99
C LEU A 87 26.95 -17.42 -3.88
N ASP A 88 26.36 -17.78 -2.74
CA ASP A 88 25.71 -19.07 -2.57
C ASP A 88 24.36 -19.17 -3.32
N GLU A 89 23.76 -20.36 -3.35
CA GLU A 89 22.49 -20.59 -4.06
C GLU A 89 21.32 -19.75 -3.50
N SER A 90 21.31 -19.49 -2.19
CA SER A 90 20.26 -18.71 -1.53
C SER A 90 20.39 -17.21 -1.82
N GLN A 91 21.62 -16.70 -1.84
CA GLN A 91 21.93 -15.31 -2.20
C GLN A 91 21.63 -15.05 -3.67
N ARG A 92 22.01 -15.97 -4.57
CA ARG A 92 21.60 -15.89 -5.98
C ARG A 92 20.07 -15.86 -6.11
N ALA A 93 19.35 -16.64 -5.29
CA ALA A 93 17.89 -16.72 -5.38
C ALA A 93 17.29 -15.39 -4.93
N PHE A 94 17.82 -14.85 -3.84
CA PHE A 94 17.44 -13.56 -3.31
C PHE A 94 17.65 -12.44 -4.35
N LEU A 95 18.84 -12.34 -4.95
CA LEU A 95 19.12 -11.36 -6.01
C LEU A 95 18.15 -11.55 -7.19
N PHE A 96 17.99 -12.77 -7.67
CA PHE A 96 17.11 -13.07 -8.79
C PHE A 96 15.64 -12.70 -8.51
N GLU A 97 15.16 -12.89 -7.28
CA GLU A 97 13.79 -12.59 -6.91
C GLU A 97 13.56 -11.11 -6.60
N HIS A 98 14.50 -10.46 -5.90
CA HIS A 98 14.28 -9.14 -5.30
C HIS A 98 14.99 -7.96 -5.97
N PHE A 99 16.08 -8.18 -6.72
CA PHE A 99 16.82 -7.08 -7.40
C PHE A 99 16.13 -6.61 -8.69
N PHE A 100 14.81 -6.80 -8.78
CA PHE A 100 13.92 -6.24 -9.80
C PHE A 100 12.77 -5.46 -9.17
N ALA A 101 12.84 -5.19 -7.85
CA ALA A 101 11.96 -4.25 -7.17
C ALA A 101 12.36 -2.82 -7.55
N ALA A 102 12.04 -2.44 -8.78
CA ALA A 102 12.24 -1.12 -9.36
C ALA A 102 11.20 -0.91 -10.47
N HIS A 103 10.81 0.32 -10.78
CA HIS A 103 9.85 0.56 -11.84
C HIS A 103 10.41 0.17 -13.22
N VAL A 104 9.67 -0.67 -13.95
CA VAL A 104 10.12 -1.27 -15.20
C VAL A 104 10.45 -0.22 -16.26
N GLU A 105 9.60 0.78 -16.43
CA GLU A 105 9.72 1.73 -17.53
C GLU A 105 10.77 2.82 -17.23
N HIS A 106 10.78 3.36 -16.01
CA HIS A 106 11.52 4.59 -15.67
C HIS A 106 12.74 4.36 -14.78
N MET A 107 13.00 3.13 -14.36
CA MET A 107 14.21 2.79 -13.59
C MET A 107 15.01 1.73 -14.34
N MET A 108 14.38 0.60 -14.68
CA MET A 108 15.05 -0.43 -15.46
C MET A 108 15.20 -0.04 -16.94
N GLY A 109 14.16 0.57 -17.52
CA GLY A 109 14.15 1.00 -18.92
C GLY A 109 15.21 2.07 -19.24
N ASP A 110 15.57 2.88 -18.25
CA ASP A 110 16.63 3.89 -18.37
C ASP A 110 18.05 3.28 -18.35
N LEU A 111 18.18 1.98 -18.06
CA LEU A 111 19.44 1.24 -17.98
C LEU A 111 19.39 -0.02 -18.88
N PRO A 112 19.84 0.05 -20.15
CA PRO A 112 19.63 -1.01 -21.14
C PRO A 112 20.06 -2.41 -20.70
N ARG A 113 21.21 -2.51 -20.03
CA ARG A 113 21.72 -3.79 -19.50
C ARG A 113 20.81 -4.38 -18.42
N TYR A 114 20.17 -3.54 -17.60
CA TYR A 114 19.26 -4.00 -16.56
C TYR A 114 17.99 -4.60 -17.18
N ALA A 115 17.46 -3.94 -18.22
CA ALA A 115 16.34 -4.47 -19.01
C ALA A 115 16.70 -5.83 -19.67
N GLU A 116 17.90 -5.97 -20.25
CA GLU A 116 18.39 -7.25 -20.81
C GLU A 116 18.39 -8.39 -19.76
N ILE A 117 18.92 -8.12 -18.56
CA ILE A 117 18.99 -9.12 -17.49
C ILE A 117 17.58 -9.49 -17.01
N ARG A 118 16.67 -8.51 -16.91
CA ARG A 118 15.27 -8.76 -16.57
C ARG A 118 14.60 -9.68 -17.58
N GLU A 119 14.78 -9.43 -18.87
CA GLU A 119 14.24 -10.31 -19.90
C GLU A 119 14.81 -11.73 -19.82
N SER A 120 16.12 -11.86 -19.53
CA SER A 120 16.75 -13.17 -19.29
C SER A 120 16.13 -13.89 -18.09
N ARG A 121 15.85 -13.17 -17.00
CA ARG A 121 15.12 -13.69 -15.85
C ARG A 121 13.72 -14.17 -16.22
N GLU A 122 12.94 -13.38 -16.96
CA GLU A 122 11.58 -13.79 -17.34
C GLU A 122 11.60 -15.01 -18.27
N ARG A 123 12.56 -15.09 -19.20
CA ARG A 123 12.79 -16.31 -20.01
C ARG A 123 13.17 -17.52 -19.16
N ALA A 124 14.01 -17.32 -18.13
CA ALA A 124 14.39 -18.39 -17.21
C ALA A 124 13.19 -18.91 -16.41
N ARG A 125 12.35 -18.00 -15.88
CA ARG A 125 11.11 -18.36 -15.18
C ARG A 125 10.15 -19.18 -16.05
N LEU A 126 9.99 -18.80 -17.33
CA LEU A 126 9.16 -19.54 -18.28
C LEU A 126 9.71 -20.95 -18.56
N ARG A 127 11.03 -21.11 -18.71
CA ARG A 127 11.65 -22.42 -18.98
C ARG A 127 11.62 -23.36 -17.77
N ARG A 128 11.82 -22.81 -16.58
CA ARG A 128 12.03 -23.57 -15.34
C ARG A 128 10.80 -23.65 -14.42
N ALA A 129 9.69 -23.02 -14.82
CA ALA A 129 8.42 -23.02 -14.10
C ALA A 129 8.52 -22.80 -12.57
N GLY A 130 9.39 -21.86 -12.19
CA GLY A 130 9.61 -21.43 -10.80
C GLY A 130 10.60 -22.28 -9.99
N GLY A 131 10.94 -23.50 -10.44
CA GLY A 131 11.95 -24.31 -9.80
C GLY A 131 13.31 -24.02 -10.40
N GLU A 132 14.22 -23.48 -9.62
CA GLU A 132 15.60 -23.38 -10.05
C GLU A 132 15.86 -22.46 -11.30
N ALA A 133 15.17 -21.31 -11.44
CA ALA A 133 15.36 -20.38 -12.57
C ALA A 133 16.63 -19.48 -12.50
N TRP A 134 16.97 -18.99 -11.31
CA TRP A 134 18.18 -18.23 -11.00
C TRP A 134 19.57 -18.79 -11.45
N LYS A 135 19.75 -20.11 -11.62
CA LYS A 135 20.97 -20.78 -12.12
C LYS A 135 21.21 -20.48 -13.61
N GLU A 136 20.21 -19.96 -14.33
CA GLU A 136 20.36 -19.60 -15.74
C GLU A 136 21.01 -18.23 -15.95
N LEU A 137 21.08 -17.39 -14.92
CA LEU A 137 21.88 -16.16 -14.96
C LEU A 137 23.35 -16.49 -14.73
N SER A 138 24.22 -15.90 -15.54
CA SER A 138 25.67 -16.04 -15.39
C SER A 138 26.20 -15.22 -14.21
N THR A 139 27.41 -15.53 -13.74
CA THR A 139 28.11 -14.70 -12.75
C THR A 139 28.23 -13.24 -13.21
N ALA A 140 28.43 -12.99 -14.51
CA ALA A 140 28.49 -11.64 -15.06
C ALA A 140 27.12 -10.93 -15.01
N ASP A 141 26.02 -11.67 -15.21
CA ASP A 141 24.68 -11.11 -15.03
C ASP A 141 24.44 -10.71 -13.58
N TYR A 142 24.85 -11.53 -12.60
CA TYR A 142 24.75 -11.17 -11.19
C TYR A 142 25.59 -9.96 -10.82
N ARG A 143 26.83 -9.86 -11.33
CA ARG A 143 27.69 -8.70 -11.13
C ARG A 143 27.06 -7.40 -11.60
N ASP A 144 26.56 -7.41 -12.84
CA ASP A 144 25.90 -6.24 -13.40
C ASP A 144 24.58 -5.95 -12.64
N LEU A 145 23.81 -6.98 -12.26
CA LEU A 145 22.54 -6.84 -11.54
C LEU A 145 22.71 -6.15 -10.17
N GLN A 146 23.72 -6.54 -9.38
CA GLN A 146 23.98 -5.95 -8.06
C GLN A 146 24.15 -4.43 -8.15
N ILE A 147 24.87 -3.96 -9.18
CA ILE A 147 25.20 -2.55 -9.36
C ILE A 147 24.06 -1.80 -10.06
N LEU A 148 23.44 -2.40 -11.07
CA LEU A 148 22.35 -1.78 -11.82
C LEU A 148 21.10 -1.57 -10.97
N PHE A 149 20.84 -2.46 -10.01
CA PHE A 149 19.76 -2.27 -9.04
C PHE A 149 19.98 -0.96 -8.26
N ASP A 150 21.09 -0.83 -7.54
CA ASP A 150 21.40 0.37 -6.75
C ASP A 150 21.49 1.62 -7.65
N LEU A 151 22.16 1.54 -8.81
CA LEU A 151 22.22 2.64 -9.79
C LEU A 151 20.84 3.09 -10.26
N SER A 152 19.85 2.21 -10.37
CA SER A 152 18.49 2.57 -10.80
C SER A 152 17.71 3.36 -9.75
N TRP A 153 18.12 3.25 -8.47
CA TRP A 153 17.45 3.89 -7.36
C TRP A 153 17.87 5.34 -7.17
N PHE A 154 19.12 5.73 -7.48
CA PHE A 154 19.56 7.12 -7.33
C PHE A 154 18.65 8.13 -8.02
N GLY A 155 18.33 9.16 -7.25
CA GLY A 155 17.57 10.32 -7.65
C GLY A 155 18.26 11.21 -8.67
N PHE A 156 17.52 12.17 -9.23
CA PHE A 156 18.04 13.12 -10.21
C PHE A 156 19.07 14.08 -9.59
N LYS A 157 18.86 14.59 -8.36
CA LYS A 157 19.85 15.45 -7.69
C LYS A 157 21.04 14.64 -7.22
N ALA A 158 20.82 13.42 -6.73
CA ALA A 158 21.93 12.52 -6.42
C ALA A 158 22.83 12.27 -7.65
N ARG A 159 22.27 12.04 -8.84
CA ARG A 159 23.08 11.87 -10.07
C ARG A 159 23.79 13.16 -10.52
N GLU A 160 23.21 14.32 -10.25
CA GLU A 160 23.81 15.62 -10.57
C GLU A 160 24.99 15.93 -9.63
N ASP A 161 24.84 15.64 -8.34
CA ASP A 161 25.82 15.98 -7.30
C ASP A 161 27.01 14.98 -7.25
N PHE A 162 26.85 13.77 -7.81
CA PHE A 162 27.86 12.70 -7.79
C PHE A 162 28.22 12.23 -9.22
N PRO A 163 29.21 12.87 -9.88
CA PRO A 163 29.57 12.60 -11.27
C PRO A 163 29.98 11.15 -11.57
N GLU A 164 30.52 10.44 -10.58
CA GLU A 164 30.88 9.03 -10.66
C GLU A 164 29.67 8.14 -10.96
N LEU A 165 28.49 8.45 -10.40
CA LEU A 165 27.26 7.71 -10.67
C LEU A 165 26.84 7.88 -12.12
N LYS A 166 26.95 9.11 -12.65
CA LYS A 166 26.67 9.39 -14.06
C LYS A 166 27.63 8.59 -14.96
N ALA A 167 28.93 8.57 -14.66
CA ALA A 167 29.90 7.82 -15.45
C ALA A 167 29.61 6.32 -15.47
N LEU A 168 29.16 5.74 -14.35
CA LEU A 168 28.75 4.35 -14.26
C LEU A 168 27.48 4.05 -15.07
N CYS A 169 26.49 4.93 -15.03
CA CYS A 169 25.29 4.82 -15.86
C CYS A 169 25.62 4.92 -17.36
N ASP A 170 26.47 5.87 -17.77
CA ASP A 170 26.90 6.03 -19.16
C ASP A 170 27.65 4.77 -19.67
N ARG A 171 28.46 4.13 -18.81
CA ARG A 171 29.15 2.87 -19.14
C ARG A 171 28.19 1.69 -19.26
N GLY A 172 27.21 1.60 -18.36
CA GLY A 172 26.04 0.72 -18.45
C GLY A 172 26.24 -0.79 -18.29
N ARG A 173 27.47 -1.33 -18.43
CA ARG A 173 27.78 -2.77 -18.28
C ARG A 173 29.24 -3.02 -17.93
N GLY A 174 29.56 -4.29 -17.64
CA GLY A 174 30.93 -4.73 -17.43
C GLY A 174 31.53 -4.17 -16.14
N PHE A 175 30.69 -4.10 -15.10
CA PHE A 175 31.08 -3.52 -13.83
C PHE A 175 32.08 -4.40 -13.07
N THR A 176 32.76 -3.80 -12.10
CA THR A 176 33.77 -4.40 -11.22
C THR A 176 33.38 -4.22 -9.77
N GLN A 177 34.05 -4.95 -8.86
CA GLN A 177 33.85 -4.79 -7.42
C GLN A 177 34.10 -3.34 -6.96
N ARG A 178 35.10 -2.67 -7.53
CA ARG A 178 35.41 -1.26 -7.24
C ARG A 178 34.28 -0.32 -7.63
N ASP A 179 33.52 -0.65 -8.68
CA ASP A 179 32.37 0.16 -9.08
C ASP A 179 31.23 0.02 -8.07
N LEU A 180 30.99 -1.18 -7.54
CA LEU A 180 30.05 -1.38 -6.43
C LEU A 180 30.46 -0.58 -5.19
N GLU A 181 31.74 -0.63 -4.81
CA GLU A 181 32.27 0.17 -3.70
C GLU A 181 32.06 1.68 -3.93
N THR A 182 32.21 2.14 -5.18
CA THR A 182 31.96 3.53 -5.56
C THR A 182 30.48 3.90 -5.41
N VAL A 183 29.57 3.03 -5.86
CA VAL A 183 28.13 3.22 -5.70
C VAL A 183 27.77 3.31 -4.22
N HIS A 184 28.20 2.34 -3.41
CA HIS A 184 27.91 2.29 -1.97
C HIS A 184 28.52 3.46 -1.21
N ALA A 185 29.69 3.97 -1.62
CA ALA A 185 30.29 5.16 -1.04
C ALA A 185 29.45 6.42 -1.29
N ALA A 186 28.84 6.55 -2.48
CA ALA A 186 27.92 7.64 -2.77
C ALA A 186 26.62 7.54 -1.93
N GLU A 187 26.10 6.32 -1.72
CA GLU A 187 24.96 6.10 -0.82
C GLU A 187 25.27 6.54 0.61
N ASP A 188 26.43 6.14 1.14
CA ASP A 188 26.86 6.49 2.49
C ASP A 188 27.09 8.01 2.64
N GLU A 189 27.60 8.68 1.60
CA GLU A 189 27.72 10.14 1.59
C GLU A 189 26.35 10.81 1.61
N ILE A 190 25.39 10.36 0.80
CA ILE A 190 24.04 10.94 0.81
C ILE A 190 23.36 10.73 2.16
N LEU A 191 23.45 9.53 2.74
CA LEU A 191 22.89 9.24 4.06
C LEU A 191 23.47 10.16 5.14
N ARG A 192 24.78 10.43 5.12
CA ARG A 192 25.43 11.38 6.04
C ARG A 192 25.00 12.83 5.82
N ARG A 193 24.65 13.20 4.59
CA ARG A 193 24.28 14.58 4.21
C ARG A 193 22.82 14.90 4.45
N ILE A 194 21.94 13.90 4.48
CA ILE A 194 20.49 14.13 4.41
C ILE A 194 19.96 14.90 5.62
N LEU A 195 20.27 14.47 6.85
CA LEU A 195 19.77 15.14 8.05
C LEU A 195 20.35 16.55 8.23
N PRO A 196 21.67 16.78 8.03
CA PRO A 196 22.23 18.14 7.97
C PRO A 196 21.54 19.03 6.94
N LEU A 197 21.22 18.50 5.76
CA LEU A 197 20.57 19.26 4.70
C LEU A 197 19.17 19.74 5.09
N TYR A 198 18.35 18.87 5.70
CA TYR A 198 17.04 19.26 6.23
C TYR A 198 17.15 20.28 7.37
N ARG A 199 18.10 20.09 8.29
CA ARG A 199 18.37 21.06 9.37
C ARG A 199 18.72 22.44 8.80
N ASP A 200 19.65 22.49 7.85
CA ASP A 200 20.16 23.75 7.32
C ASP A 200 19.09 24.47 6.48
N ALA A 201 18.27 23.72 5.72
CA ALA A 201 17.11 24.26 5.00
C ALA A 201 16.01 24.78 5.94
N ALA A 202 15.82 24.16 7.10
CA ALA A 202 14.88 24.64 8.11
C ALA A 202 15.42 25.90 8.81
N ALA A 203 16.70 25.93 9.14
CA ALA A 203 17.36 27.08 9.76
C ALA A 203 17.35 28.32 8.86
N SER A 204 17.42 28.16 7.54
CA SER A 204 17.30 29.25 6.57
C SER A 204 15.85 29.73 6.37
N GLY A 205 14.86 29.01 6.90
CA GLY A 205 13.44 29.27 6.69
C GLY A 205 12.92 28.88 5.30
N GLN A 206 13.72 28.17 4.50
CA GLN A 206 13.29 27.65 3.21
C GLN A 206 12.26 26.53 3.37
N ILE A 207 12.39 25.73 4.43
CA ILE A 207 11.40 24.71 4.78
C ILE A 207 10.89 24.87 6.22
N GLU A 208 9.70 24.32 6.47
CA GLU A 208 9.21 24.01 7.81
C GLU A 208 9.30 22.50 8.05
N ILE A 209 9.74 22.10 9.24
CA ILE A 209 9.74 20.71 9.66
C ILE A 209 8.51 20.43 10.52
N ALA A 210 7.68 19.49 10.06
CA ALA A 210 6.63 18.85 10.83
C ALA A 210 7.06 17.42 11.24
N THR A 211 6.32 16.81 12.17
CA THR A 211 6.54 15.41 12.56
C THR A 211 5.25 14.63 12.67
N SER A 212 5.38 13.32 12.74
CA SER A 212 4.33 12.40 13.16
C SER A 212 4.64 11.83 14.54
N PRO A 213 3.69 11.14 15.21
CA PRO A 213 3.99 10.37 16.41
C PRO A 213 5.07 9.31 16.12
N TYR A 214 5.86 8.97 17.14
CA TYR A 214 7.15 8.28 17.01
C TYR A 214 7.15 7.12 16.00
N ALA A 215 6.38 6.07 16.26
CA ALA A 215 6.28 4.86 15.44
C ALA A 215 5.10 4.88 14.46
N HIS A 216 4.56 6.06 14.16
CA HIS A 216 3.45 6.23 13.22
C HIS A 216 2.14 5.45 13.55
N PRO A 217 1.68 5.36 14.82
CA PRO A 217 0.39 4.74 15.14
C PRO A 217 -0.81 5.55 14.64
N ILE A 218 -1.94 4.88 14.40
CA ILE A 218 -3.24 5.54 14.20
C ILE A 218 -3.74 6.08 15.55
N LEU A 219 -3.45 7.35 15.85
CA LEU A 219 -3.70 7.95 17.17
C LEU A 219 -5.14 7.74 17.69
N PRO A 220 -6.21 7.95 16.90
CA PRO A 220 -7.57 7.67 17.36
C PRO A 220 -7.75 6.25 17.90
N LEU A 221 -7.24 5.25 17.18
CA LEU A 221 -7.36 3.83 17.57
C LEU A 221 -6.48 3.47 18.77
N LEU A 222 -5.31 4.10 18.90
CA LEU A 222 -4.43 3.89 20.04
C LEU A 222 -5.02 4.51 21.32
N ILE A 223 -5.67 5.67 21.21
CA ILE A 223 -6.42 6.28 22.32
C ILE A 223 -7.59 5.38 22.71
N ASP A 224 -8.43 5.00 21.75
CA ASP A 224 -9.54 4.08 21.94
C ASP A 224 -10.02 3.47 20.61
N THR A 225 -9.92 2.16 20.46
CA THR A 225 -10.42 1.45 19.27
C THR A 225 -11.90 1.67 18.99
N CYS A 226 -12.71 2.02 19.99
CA CYS A 226 -14.12 2.35 19.78
C CYS A 226 -14.34 3.61 18.93
N ALA A 227 -13.33 4.48 18.76
CA ALA A 227 -13.39 5.62 17.83
C ALA A 227 -13.70 5.18 16.39
N ALA A 228 -13.40 3.91 16.04
CA ALA A 228 -13.74 3.34 14.75
C ALA A 228 -15.24 3.35 14.44
N HIS A 229 -16.10 3.24 15.45
CA HIS A 229 -17.56 3.22 15.24
C HIS A 229 -18.12 4.55 14.75
N GLU A 230 -17.41 5.67 14.89
CA GLU A 230 -17.85 6.96 14.34
C GLU A 230 -17.82 6.99 12.80
N ALA A 231 -16.82 6.34 12.19
CA ALA A 231 -16.70 6.23 10.75
C ALA A 231 -17.31 4.92 10.21
N LEU A 232 -17.25 3.84 11.00
CA LEU A 232 -17.66 2.48 10.63
C LEU A 232 -18.65 1.89 11.66
N PRO A 233 -19.92 2.36 11.73
CA PRO A 233 -20.85 1.95 12.78
C PRO A 233 -21.14 0.44 12.84
N GLN A 234 -21.00 -0.26 11.72
CA GLN A 234 -21.27 -1.70 11.58
C GLN A 234 -19.99 -2.56 11.62
N ALA A 235 -18.82 -1.96 11.84
CA ALA A 235 -17.58 -2.74 11.90
C ALA A 235 -17.56 -3.66 13.13
N THR A 236 -17.13 -4.89 12.89
CA THR A 236 -16.77 -5.82 13.97
C THR A 236 -15.44 -5.35 14.55
N LEU A 237 -15.43 -4.92 15.81
CA LEU A 237 -14.22 -4.45 16.48
C LEU A 237 -13.56 -5.55 17.33
N PRO A 238 -12.25 -5.46 17.59
CA PRO A 238 -11.58 -6.33 18.58
C PRO A 238 -12.09 -6.01 20.00
N PRO A 239 -11.69 -6.81 21.02
CA PRO A 239 -11.80 -6.37 22.41
C PRO A 239 -11.23 -4.96 22.56
N ARG A 240 -11.95 -4.07 23.27
CA ARG A 240 -11.60 -2.65 23.39
C ARG A 240 -10.16 -2.49 23.86
N PHE A 241 -9.34 -1.86 23.03
CA PHE A 241 -8.01 -1.39 23.37
C PHE A 241 -8.09 0.12 23.63
N SER A 242 -7.47 0.59 24.72
CA SER A 242 -7.39 2.01 25.05
C SER A 242 -6.08 2.32 25.77
N ALA A 243 -5.26 3.18 25.15
CA ALA A 243 -3.94 3.56 25.63
C ALA A 243 -3.62 5.04 25.36
N PRO A 244 -4.40 6.00 25.91
CA PRO A 244 -4.14 7.42 25.71
C PRO A 244 -2.75 7.88 26.21
N GLY A 245 -2.19 7.19 27.22
CA GLY A 245 -0.83 7.43 27.71
C GLY A 245 0.25 7.10 26.66
N ASP A 246 0.08 5.98 25.96
CA ASP A 246 0.98 5.51 24.92
C ASP A 246 0.90 6.46 23.72
N ALA A 247 -0.30 6.89 23.33
CA ALA A 247 -0.53 7.93 22.31
C ALA A 247 0.17 9.26 22.66
N ARG A 248 0.06 9.71 23.91
CA ARG A 248 0.77 10.91 24.39
C ARG A 248 2.27 10.75 24.25
N ARG A 249 2.79 9.60 24.70
CA ARG A 249 4.22 9.31 24.69
C ARG A 249 4.78 9.25 23.28
N GLN A 250 4.05 8.66 22.34
CA GLN A 250 4.40 8.62 20.91
C GLN A 250 4.56 10.04 20.33
N ILE A 251 3.66 10.98 20.68
CA ILE A 251 3.78 12.39 20.23
C ILE A 251 5.00 13.06 20.88
N GLU A 252 5.14 12.94 22.20
CA GLU A 252 6.24 13.57 22.95
C GLU A 252 7.62 13.07 22.48
N GLU A 253 7.78 11.77 22.27
CA GLU A 253 9.02 11.16 21.77
C GLU A 253 9.31 11.54 20.32
N GLY A 254 8.29 11.57 19.46
CA GLY A 254 8.44 12.05 18.08
C GLY A 254 9.01 13.47 18.05
N LEU A 255 8.37 14.39 18.77
CA LEU A 255 8.83 15.78 18.87
C LEU A 255 10.24 15.91 19.45
N ALA A 256 10.55 15.18 20.53
CA ALA A 256 11.86 15.22 21.16
C ALA A 256 12.97 14.67 20.27
N LEU A 257 12.69 13.62 19.49
CA LEU A 257 13.65 13.06 18.54
C LEU A 257 13.94 14.05 17.41
N ILE A 258 12.91 14.63 16.80
CA ILE A 258 13.13 15.62 15.73
C ILE A 258 13.92 16.83 16.24
N GLU A 259 13.57 17.35 17.42
CA GLU A 259 14.27 18.48 18.03
C GLU A 259 15.75 18.17 18.30
N ARG A 260 16.05 16.97 18.80
CA ARG A 260 17.42 16.53 19.05
C ARG A 260 18.23 16.38 17.75
N GLU A 261 17.64 15.80 16.71
CA GLU A 261 18.36 15.42 15.49
C GLU A 261 18.48 16.57 14.48
N LEU A 262 17.46 17.43 14.41
CA LEU A 262 17.36 18.51 13.42
C LEU A 262 17.39 19.92 14.05
N GLY A 263 17.50 20.03 15.38
CA GLY A 263 17.66 21.32 16.07
C GLY A 263 16.43 22.22 16.04
N VAL A 264 15.27 21.71 15.59
CA VAL A 264 14.02 22.46 15.48
C VAL A 264 12.91 21.68 16.17
N ARG A 265 12.22 22.32 17.11
CA ARG A 265 10.99 21.78 17.70
C ARG A 265 9.85 21.88 16.68
N PRO A 266 9.28 20.78 16.18
CA PRO A 266 8.18 20.84 15.24
C PRO A 266 6.96 21.52 15.87
N ARG A 267 6.31 22.40 15.10
CA ARG A 267 5.04 23.04 15.48
C ARG A 267 3.83 22.39 14.81
N GLY A 268 4.07 21.72 13.69
CA GLY A 268 3.09 20.98 12.93
C GLY A 268 3.13 19.49 13.21
N LEU A 269 1.97 18.86 13.21
CA LEU A 269 1.85 17.41 13.23
C LEU A 269 1.08 16.91 12.00
N TRP A 270 1.71 16.03 11.22
CA TRP A 270 0.96 15.13 10.35
C TRP A 270 0.59 13.90 11.19
N PRO A 271 -0.66 13.76 11.66
CA PRO A 271 -1.06 12.53 12.29
C PRO A 271 -0.95 11.40 11.27
N SER A 272 -0.55 10.22 11.73
CA SER A 272 -0.33 9.07 10.85
C SER A 272 -1.56 8.86 9.97
N GLU A 273 -1.36 8.83 8.65
CA GLU A 273 -2.44 8.63 7.67
C GLU A 273 -3.52 9.74 7.72
N GLY A 274 -3.16 10.95 8.13
CA GLY A 274 -4.11 12.05 8.33
C GLY A 274 -5.17 11.76 9.39
N SER A 275 -4.93 10.78 10.29
CA SER A 275 -5.94 10.23 11.21
C SER A 275 -6.25 11.15 12.38
N VAL A 276 -7.52 11.56 12.51
CA VAL A 276 -7.97 12.48 13.56
C VAL A 276 -9.22 11.97 14.27
N SER A 277 -9.39 12.41 15.51
CA SER A 277 -10.63 12.36 16.32
C SER A 277 -10.60 13.56 17.28
N LEU A 278 -11.70 13.83 17.97
CA LEU A 278 -11.75 14.91 18.95
C LEU A 278 -10.67 14.75 20.03
N GLU A 279 -10.55 13.54 20.59
CA GLU A 279 -9.58 13.20 21.64
C GLU A 279 -8.14 13.28 21.12
N ALA A 280 -7.89 12.87 19.87
CA ALA A 280 -6.57 12.95 19.27
C ALA A 280 -6.14 14.42 19.10
N ILE A 281 -7.02 15.30 18.61
CA ILE A 281 -6.73 16.73 18.44
C ILE A 281 -6.50 17.43 19.79
N ASP A 282 -7.32 17.12 20.80
CA ASP A 282 -7.16 17.64 22.15
C ASP A 282 -5.82 17.17 22.78
N LEU A 283 -5.46 15.91 22.58
CA LEU A 283 -4.16 15.37 23.02
C LEU A 283 -2.97 16.06 22.33
N MET A 284 -3.05 16.29 21.01
CA MET A 284 -2.02 17.03 20.26
C MET A 284 -1.84 18.45 20.82
N GLY A 285 -2.93 19.15 21.11
CA GLY A 285 -2.89 20.48 21.72
C GLY A 285 -2.17 20.49 23.07
N ARG A 286 -2.47 19.50 23.93
CA ARG A 286 -1.76 19.32 25.21
C ARG A 286 -0.27 19.01 25.06
N CYS A 287 0.15 18.46 23.92
CA CYS A 287 1.57 18.22 23.60
C CYS A 287 2.27 19.43 22.97
N GLY A 288 1.56 20.56 22.80
CA GLY A 288 2.11 21.80 22.25
C GLY A 288 2.11 21.88 20.72
N ILE A 289 1.34 21.04 20.04
CA ILE A 289 1.15 21.12 18.58
C ILE A 289 0.32 22.36 18.25
N ALA A 290 0.81 23.17 17.30
CA ALA A 290 0.15 24.42 16.89
C ALA A 290 -0.78 24.24 15.68
N TRP A 291 -0.48 23.29 14.81
CA TRP A 291 -1.34 22.93 13.68
C TRP A 291 -1.26 21.44 13.36
N ALA A 292 -2.35 20.89 12.84
CA ALA A 292 -2.41 19.52 12.34
C ALA A 292 -3.15 19.48 10.99
N ALA A 293 -2.85 18.45 10.18
CA ALA A 293 -3.47 18.28 8.88
C ALA A 293 -4.26 16.97 8.77
N SER A 294 -5.35 17.00 8.00
CA SER A 294 -6.14 15.81 7.64
C SER A 294 -6.71 15.98 6.22
N ASP A 295 -7.71 15.20 5.85
CA ASP A 295 -8.29 15.17 4.50
C ASP A 295 -9.62 15.91 4.41
N GLU A 296 -9.91 16.54 3.26
CA GLU A 296 -11.15 17.27 3.04
C GLU A 296 -12.41 16.42 3.25
N GLN A 297 -12.34 15.10 3.06
CA GLN A 297 -13.47 14.19 3.31
C GLN A 297 -13.80 14.10 4.80
N VAL A 298 -12.80 14.18 5.69
CA VAL A 298 -13.03 14.24 7.15
C VAL A 298 -13.71 15.55 7.53
N LEU A 299 -13.28 16.67 6.94
CA LEU A 299 -13.92 17.97 7.14
C LEU A 299 -15.37 17.97 6.63
N ALA A 300 -15.60 17.44 5.43
CA ALA A 300 -16.93 17.35 4.82
C ALA A 300 -17.91 16.51 5.66
N ALA A 301 -17.37 15.53 6.39
CA ALA A 301 -18.13 14.67 7.27
C ALA A 301 -18.30 15.22 8.70
N SER A 302 -17.71 16.38 9.01
CA SER A 302 -17.75 17.02 10.33
C SER A 302 -18.82 18.10 10.43
N GLU A 303 -19.28 18.38 11.64
CA GLU A 303 -20.26 19.44 11.91
C GLU A 303 -19.54 20.78 12.06
N THR A 304 -19.84 21.72 11.17
CA THR A 304 -19.13 23.00 11.00
C THR A 304 -20.08 24.19 11.14
N ASP A 305 -19.56 25.35 11.54
CA ASP A 305 -20.33 26.59 11.69
C ASP A 305 -20.72 27.24 10.34
N ARG A 306 -20.13 26.74 9.25
CA ARG A 306 -20.26 27.24 7.89
C ARG A 306 -19.93 26.09 6.91
N PRO A 307 -20.19 26.25 5.60
CA PRO A 307 -19.86 25.20 4.63
C PRO A 307 -18.41 24.69 4.78
N ALA A 308 -18.29 23.37 4.87
CA ALA A 308 -17.02 22.66 4.90
C ALA A 308 -16.20 23.01 3.64
N ASP A 309 -15.07 23.64 3.86
CA ASP A 309 -14.22 24.21 2.82
C ASP A 309 -12.76 23.99 3.22
N PRO A 310 -12.01 23.11 2.53
CA PRO A 310 -10.63 22.81 2.90
C PRO A 310 -9.69 24.01 2.67
N ARG A 311 -10.16 25.04 1.96
CA ARG A 311 -9.36 26.21 1.58
C ARG A 311 -9.23 27.27 2.66
N ARG A 312 -9.74 26.99 3.86
CA ARG A 312 -9.60 27.83 5.06
C ARG A 312 -9.04 27.00 6.22
N PRO A 313 -8.28 27.61 7.14
CA PRO A 313 -7.96 26.98 8.41
C PRO A 313 -9.19 26.86 9.33
N TRP A 314 -9.23 25.81 10.13
CA TRP A 314 -10.33 25.49 11.05
C TRP A 314 -9.83 25.36 12.49
N THR A 315 -10.69 25.72 13.45
CA THR A 315 -10.45 25.50 14.88
C THR A 315 -11.58 24.70 15.49
N LEU A 316 -11.28 23.89 16.52
CA LEU A 316 -12.30 23.12 17.22
C LEU A 316 -12.96 23.95 18.32
N ALA A 317 -14.28 24.13 18.27
CA ALA A 317 -15.02 24.97 19.23
C ALA A 317 -14.88 24.48 20.69
N GLY A 318 -14.84 23.16 20.89
CA GLY A 318 -14.68 22.52 22.20
C GLY A 318 -13.25 22.50 22.74
N ALA A 319 -12.26 22.94 21.96
CA ALA A 319 -10.86 22.99 22.36
C ALA A 319 -10.22 24.35 22.00
N PRO A 320 -10.64 25.46 22.64
CA PRO A 320 -10.08 26.79 22.41
C PRO A 320 -8.63 26.84 22.95
N GLY A 321 -7.68 26.47 22.10
CA GLY A 321 -6.27 26.26 22.46
C GLY A 321 -5.65 25.01 21.82
N GLY A 322 -6.47 24.15 21.20
CA GLY A 322 -6.01 23.06 20.35
C GLY A 322 -5.38 23.56 19.04
N PRO A 323 -4.75 22.65 18.27
CA PRO A 323 -4.09 23.01 17.02
C PRO A 323 -5.08 23.54 15.99
N VAL A 324 -4.60 24.44 15.13
CA VAL A 324 -5.34 24.82 13.91
C VAL A 324 -5.35 23.64 12.95
N LEU A 325 -6.52 23.28 12.45
CA LEU A 325 -6.70 22.20 11.49
C LEU A 325 -6.69 22.74 10.07
N VAL A 326 -5.94 22.10 9.19
CA VAL A 326 -5.96 22.33 7.74
C VAL A 326 -6.24 21.01 7.04
N PHE A 327 -6.89 21.07 5.87
CA PHE A 327 -7.35 19.88 5.17
C PHE A 327 -6.79 19.86 3.76
N ARG A 328 -6.26 18.70 3.35
CA ARG A 328 -5.63 18.54 2.03
C ARG A 328 -6.69 18.60 0.94
N ASP A 329 -6.35 19.24 -0.18
CA ASP A 329 -7.09 19.06 -1.44
C ASP A 329 -6.74 17.67 -1.99
N HIS A 330 -7.69 16.74 -1.90
CA HIS A 330 -7.47 15.32 -2.14
C HIS A 330 -7.12 15.07 -3.61
N ASP A 331 -7.98 15.55 -4.51
CA ASP A 331 -7.81 15.42 -5.96
C ASP A 331 -6.47 16.03 -6.42
N LEU A 332 -6.14 17.24 -5.98
CA LEU A 332 -4.90 17.89 -6.40
C LEU A 332 -3.65 17.15 -5.91
N SER A 333 -3.69 16.63 -4.70
CA SER A 333 -2.60 15.82 -4.12
C SER A 333 -2.42 14.51 -4.89
N ASP A 334 -3.52 13.80 -5.15
CA ASP A 334 -3.53 12.52 -5.84
C ASP A 334 -3.13 12.61 -7.31
N ARG A 335 -3.36 13.76 -7.95
CA ARG A 335 -2.84 13.99 -9.30
C ARG A 335 -1.32 13.95 -9.34
N ILE A 336 -0.62 14.49 -8.34
CA ILE A 336 0.84 14.36 -8.23
C ILE A 336 1.21 12.89 -7.95
N GLY A 337 0.51 12.24 -7.03
CA GLY A 337 0.77 10.85 -6.65
C GLY A 337 0.63 9.85 -7.81
N PHE A 338 -0.43 9.99 -8.61
CA PHE A 338 -0.90 8.88 -9.46
C PHE A 338 -1.16 9.25 -10.92
N SER A 339 -1.37 10.53 -11.25
CA SER A 339 -1.85 10.93 -12.59
C SER A 339 -0.79 11.63 -13.44
N TYR A 340 -0.09 12.62 -12.89
CA TYR A 340 0.83 13.48 -13.63
C TYR A 340 2.10 12.78 -14.10
N ALA A 341 2.43 11.61 -13.53
CA ALA A 341 3.51 10.73 -13.98
C ALA A 341 3.45 10.42 -15.49
N ARG A 342 2.23 10.34 -16.05
CA ARG A 342 1.98 9.98 -17.46
C ARG A 342 1.86 11.18 -18.39
N ALA A 343 1.93 12.40 -17.85
CA ALA A 343 1.74 13.63 -18.60
C ALA A 343 3.09 14.27 -18.95
N ASP A 344 3.08 15.14 -19.97
CA ASP A 344 4.21 16.03 -20.19
C ASP A 344 4.45 16.90 -18.93
N PRO A 345 5.68 16.99 -18.41
CA PRO A 345 5.98 17.70 -17.16
C PRO A 345 5.52 19.17 -17.13
N ALA A 346 5.70 19.90 -18.24
CA ALA A 346 5.31 21.31 -18.31
C ALA A 346 3.78 21.45 -18.31
N ARG A 347 3.09 20.63 -19.12
CA ARG A 347 1.62 20.60 -19.14
C ARG A 347 1.02 20.20 -17.80
N ALA A 348 1.62 19.22 -17.11
CA ALA A 348 1.18 18.80 -15.78
C ALA A 348 1.33 19.92 -14.75
N ALA A 349 2.47 20.62 -14.75
CA ALA A 349 2.70 21.77 -13.88
C ALA A 349 1.75 22.94 -14.16
N ASP A 350 1.51 23.29 -15.43
CA ASP A 350 0.57 24.34 -15.80
C ASP A 350 -0.87 23.96 -15.43
N GLY A 351 -1.26 22.70 -15.64
CA GLY A 351 -2.55 22.16 -15.23
C GLY A 351 -2.75 22.18 -13.71
N PHE A 352 -1.69 21.86 -12.94
CA PHE A 352 -1.69 21.99 -11.49
C PHE A 352 -1.95 23.43 -11.05
N VAL A 353 -1.19 24.40 -11.58
CA VAL A 353 -1.34 25.82 -11.25
C VAL A 353 -2.74 26.33 -11.63
N ALA A 354 -3.24 25.95 -12.81
CA ALA A 354 -4.59 26.30 -13.24
C ALA A 354 -5.66 25.76 -12.27
N THR A 355 -5.52 24.50 -11.82
CA THR A 355 -6.43 23.88 -10.85
C THR A 355 -6.40 24.63 -9.51
N VAL A 356 -5.22 24.96 -8.98
CA VAL A 356 -5.08 25.75 -7.74
C VAL A 356 -5.83 27.08 -7.85
N LEU A 357 -5.66 27.79 -8.95
CA LEU A 357 -6.31 29.09 -9.18
C LEU A 357 -7.82 28.96 -9.34
N GLU A 358 -8.30 27.89 -9.99
CA GLU A 358 -9.72 27.59 -10.09
C GLU A 358 -10.33 27.34 -8.70
N ARG A 359 -9.71 26.46 -7.90
CA ARG A 359 -10.12 26.18 -6.52
C ARG A 359 -10.15 27.45 -5.68
N ALA A 360 -9.16 28.32 -5.85
CA ALA A 360 -9.08 29.59 -5.15
C ALA A 360 -10.14 30.61 -5.58
N ARG A 361 -10.54 30.67 -6.86
CA ARG A 361 -11.60 31.59 -7.32
C ARG A 361 -12.95 31.28 -6.68
N ALA A 362 -13.20 30.00 -6.40
CA ALA A 362 -14.38 29.55 -5.68
C ALA A 362 -14.27 29.77 -4.16
N ALA A 363 -13.17 30.33 -3.67
CA ALA A 363 -12.94 30.69 -2.27
C ALA A 363 -12.80 32.22 -2.12
N GLY A 364 -12.90 32.71 -0.88
CA GLY A 364 -12.83 34.14 -0.56
C GLY A 364 -11.45 34.78 -0.77
N ASP A 365 -11.15 35.84 -0.02
CA ASP A 365 -9.89 36.59 -0.21
C ASP A 365 -8.68 35.88 0.46
N GLY A 366 -7.68 35.49 -0.34
CA GLY A 366 -6.45 34.85 0.14
C GLY A 366 -6.63 33.43 0.70
N PRO A 367 -7.20 32.50 -0.08
CA PRO A 367 -7.44 31.13 0.37
C PRO A 367 -6.13 30.34 0.53
N LEU A 368 -6.16 29.34 1.40
CA LEU A 368 -5.11 28.33 1.55
C LEU A 368 -5.42 27.14 0.64
N VAL A 369 -4.42 26.56 -0.01
CA VAL A 369 -4.54 25.27 -0.69
C VAL A 369 -3.43 24.38 -0.18
N LEU A 370 -3.81 23.35 0.57
CA LEU A 370 -2.87 22.35 1.08
C LEU A 370 -2.78 21.18 0.11
N VAL A 371 -1.57 20.90 -0.35
CA VAL A 371 -1.23 19.70 -1.10
C VAL A 371 -0.37 18.83 -0.20
N ALA A 372 -0.90 17.67 0.19
CA ALA A 372 -0.25 16.78 1.15
C ALA A 372 -0.27 15.33 0.64
N LEU A 373 0.90 14.71 0.60
CA LEU A 373 1.10 13.35 0.08
C LEU A 373 2.45 12.79 0.54
N ASP A 374 2.58 11.47 0.40
CA ASP A 374 3.83 10.77 0.62
C ASP A 374 4.92 11.27 -0.34
N GLY A 375 6.10 11.52 0.22
CA GLY A 375 7.22 12.09 -0.52
C GLY A 375 7.98 11.06 -1.34
N GLU A 376 7.78 9.77 -1.14
CA GLU A 376 8.48 8.71 -1.87
C GLU A 376 7.67 8.09 -3.01
N ASN A 377 6.35 7.97 -2.83
CA ASN A 377 5.47 7.20 -3.72
C ASN A 377 5.50 7.64 -5.20
N PRO A 378 5.52 8.94 -5.55
CA PRO A 378 5.33 9.30 -6.95
C PRO A 378 6.56 8.96 -7.82
N TRP A 379 7.77 9.14 -7.30
CA TRP A 379 8.96 9.37 -8.15
C TRP A 379 9.49 8.15 -8.89
N GLU A 380 9.06 6.94 -8.55
CA GLU A 380 9.35 5.72 -9.32
C GLU A 380 8.58 5.70 -10.66
N HIS A 381 7.42 6.34 -10.69
CA HIS A 381 6.55 6.40 -11.85
C HIS A 381 6.82 7.60 -12.76
N TYR A 382 7.68 8.53 -12.35
CA TYR A 382 8.04 9.68 -13.17
C TYR A 382 9.34 9.44 -13.95
N PRO A 383 9.43 9.89 -15.20
CA PRO A 383 10.70 9.93 -15.93
C PRO A 383 11.78 10.68 -15.15
N ARG A 384 12.99 10.11 -15.09
CA ARG A 384 14.15 10.69 -14.39
C ARG A 384 13.83 11.08 -12.95
N ALA A 385 13.19 10.18 -12.20
CA ALA A 385 12.89 10.34 -10.78
C ALA A 385 12.11 11.62 -10.42
N GLY A 386 11.25 12.13 -11.32
CA GLY A 386 10.42 13.31 -11.06
C GLY A 386 11.12 14.67 -11.28
N GLY A 387 12.43 14.69 -11.55
CA GLY A 387 13.19 15.95 -11.73
C GLY A 387 12.61 16.93 -12.75
N PRO A 388 12.21 16.47 -13.96
CA PRO A 388 11.56 17.35 -14.95
C PRO A 388 10.25 17.95 -14.45
N PHE A 389 9.43 17.18 -13.73
CA PHE A 389 8.15 17.63 -13.19
C PHE A 389 8.33 18.60 -12.03
N LEU A 390 9.17 18.29 -11.04
CA LEU A 390 9.41 19.17 -9.89
C LEU A 390 9.95 20.54 -10.31
N ARG A 391 10.88 20.58 -11.27
CA ARG A 391 11.38 21.84 -11.86
C ARG A 391 10.29 22.61 -12.60
N ALA A 392 9.48 21.91 -13.40
CA ALA A 392 8.36 22.54 -14.10
C ALA A 392 7.34 23.12 -13.11
N LEU A 393 6.99 22.36 -12.07
CA LEU A 393 6.05 22.72 -11.01
C LEU A 393 6.53 23.96 -10.25
N TYR A 394 7.74 23.92 -9.66
CA TYR A 394 8.28 25.04 -8.90
C TYR A 394 8.53 26.26 -9.79
N GLY A 395 8.95 26.05 -11.05
CA GLY A 395 9.04 27.11 -12.04
C GLY A 395 7.69 27.77 -12.33
N ALA A 396 6.63 26.98 -12.52
CA ALA A 396 5.28 27.49 -12.79
C ALA A 396 4.71 28.25 -11.59
N VAL A 397 4.85 27.70 -10.38
CA VAL A 397 4.43 28.33 -9.12
C VAL A 397 5.14 29.66 -8.93
N ARG A 398 6.47 29.71 -9.10
CA ARG A 398 7.27 30.95 -8.97
C ARG A 398 6.85 32.04 -9.97
N ARG A 399 6.48 31.67 -11.19
CA ARG A 399 6.12 32.64 -12.25
C ARG A 399 4.73 33.25 -12.06
N HIS A 400 3.83 32.61 -11.30
CA HIS A 400 2.43 33.03 -11.26
C HIS A 400 2.16 34.05 -10.13
N PRO A 401 1.85 35.33 -10.44
CA PRO A 401 1.78 36.40 -9.44
C PRO A 401 0.61 36.28 -8.45
N ALA A 402 -0.40 35.47 -8.77
CA ALA A 402 -1.53 35.20 -7.89
C ALA A 402 -1.28 34.07 -6.87
N LEU A 403 -0.10 33.42 -6.91
CA LEU A 403 0.28 32.36 -5.98
C LEU A 403 1.44 32.82 -5.11
N VAL A 404 1.43 32.41 -3.84
CA VAL A 404 2.61 32.42 -2.98
C VAL A 404 2.75 31.01 -2.40
N CYS A 405 3.90 30.38 -2.64
CA CYS A 405 4.21 29.07 -2.07
C CYS A 405 4.89 29.26 -0.72
N GLU A 406 4.19 28.87 0.34
CA GLU A 406 4.67 29.05 1.71
C GLU A 406 4.66 27.74 2.48
N THR A 407 5.31 27.73 3.65
CA THR A 407 5.15 26.63 4.60
C THR A 407 3.72 26.62 5.15
N VAL A 408 3.28 25.48 5.69
CA VAL A 408 1.92 25.35 6.25
C VAL A 408 1.64 26.39 7.34
N SER A 409 2.57 26.62 8.28
CA SER A 409 2.41 27.67 9.31
C SER A 409 2.21 29.06 8.70
N ALA A 410 3.00 29.40 7.68
CA ALA A 410 2.94 30.70 7.02
C ALA A 410 1.64 30.85 6.21
N ALA A 411 1.22 29.81 5.51
CA ALA A 411 -0.05 29.78 4.78
C ALA A 411 -1.25 29.94 5.73
N ILE A 412 -1.26 29.25 6.88
CA ILE A 412 -2.28 29.41 7.94
C ILE A 412 -2.32 30.84 8.47
N SER A 413 -1.16 31.50 8.59
CA SER A 413 -1.05 32.87 9.10
C SER A 413 -1.52 33.90 8.06
N ARG A 414 -1.30 33.62 6.77
CA ARG A 414 -1.73 34.47 5.65
C ARG A 414 -3.24 34.45 5.42
N CYS A 415 -3.86 33.29 5.63
CA CYS A 415 -5.30 33.12 5.40
C CYS A 415 -6.12 33.87 6.47
N PRO A 416 -6.89 34.91 6.09
CA PRO A 416 -7.61 35.73 7.06
C PRO A 416 -8.90 35.08 7.56
N GLU A 417 -9.52 34.24 6.75
CA GLU A 417 -10.78 33.58 7.08
C GLU A 417 -10.51 32.30 7.87
N ARG A 418 -11.27 32.10 8.96
CA ARG A 418 -11.23 30.87 9.75
C ARG A 418 -12.64 30.30 9.87
N GLY A 419 -12.74 28.98 9.87
CA GLY A 419 -13.96 28.26 10.22
C GLY A 419 -13.88 27.64 11.62
N SER A 420 -15.03 27.26 12.17
CA SER A 420 -15.12 26.55 13.43
C SER A 420 -15.78 25.19 13.22
N ILE A 421 -15.14 24.14 13.71
CA ILE A 421 -15.70 22.79 13.77
C ILE A 421 -16.38 22.65 15.14
N GLY A 422 -17.69 22.39 15.14
CA GLY A 422 -18.45 22.10 16.35
C GLY A 422 -18.18 20.68 16.83
N ARG A 423 -18.30 19.71 15.92
CA ARG A 423 -17.98 18.30 16.16
C ARG A 423 -17.14 17.75 15.01
N LEU A 424 -15.90 17.38 15.32
CA LEU A 424 -14.99 16.71 14.37
C LEU A 424 -15.38 15.24 14.28
N ARG A 425 -15.58 14.73 13.06
CA ARG A 425 -15.76 13.30 12.82
C ARG A 425 -14.40 12.60 12.85
N ALA A 426 -14.32 11.47 13.54
CA ALA A 426 -13.12 10.64 13.47
C ALA A 426 -12.94 10.02 12.08
N GLY A 427 -11.72 10.04 11.54
CA GLY A 427 -11.42 9.46 10.24
C GLY A 427 -9.96 9.66 9.84
N SER A 428 -9.56 9.01 8.75
CA SER A 428 -8.23 9.13 8.13
C SER A 428 -8.32 9.79 6.76
N TRP A 429 -7.17 9.98 6.13
CA TRP A 429 -7.10 10.46 4.75
C TRP A 429 -7.53 9.45 3.68
N ILE A 430 -7.83 8.21 4.09
CA ILE A 430 -8.36 7.15 3.25
C ILE A 430 -9.83 6.96 3.61
N HIS A 431 -10.72 7.26 2.66
CA HIS A 431 -12.18 7.11 2.77
C HIS A 431 -12.85 7.85 3.96
N ALA A 432 -12.13 8.75 4.65
CA ALA A 432 -12.56 9.34 5.91
C ALA A 432 -12.92 8.29 7.00
N ASP A 433 -12.25 7.13 6.99
CA ASP A 433 -12.48 6.05 7.96
C ASP A 433 -11.18 5.38 8.45
N PHE A 434 -11.31 4.26 9.19
CA PHE A 434 -10.17 3.49 9.70
C PHE A 434 -10.14 2.02 9.23
N GLY A 435 -10.90 1.65 8.20
CA GLY A 435 -11.07 0.25 7.77
C GLY A 435 -9.77 -0.41 7.31
N THR A 436 -8.80 0.43 6.92
CA THR A 436 -7.43 0.01 6.60
C THR A 436 -6.66 -0.54 7.80
N TRP A 437 -6.98 -0.18 9.04
CA TRP A 437 -6.20 -0.58 10.24
C TRP A 437 -7.01 -1.34 11.30
N ILE A 438 -8.33 -1.41 11.19
CA ILE A 438 -9.21 -2.13 12.12
C ILE A 438 -10.48 -2.64 11.41
N GLY A 439 -11.13 -3.66 11.96
CA GLY A 439 -12.42 -4.18 11.47
C GLY A 439 -12.32 -5.53 10.76
N GLY A 440 -11.18 -5.81 10.12
CA GLY A 440 -10.89 -7.11 9.51
C GLY A 440 -10.47 -8.17 10.54
N PRO A 441 -10.73 -9.47 10.34
CA PRO A 441 -10.38 -10.54 11.29
C PRO A 441 -8.89 -10.54 11.69
N GLU A 442 -7.99 -10.41 10.72
CA GLU A 442 -6.54 -10.40 10.92
C GLU A 442 -6.10 -9.14 11.69
N LYS A 443 -6.65 -7.97 11.32
CA LYS A 443 -6.38 -6.69 12.00
C LYS A 443 -6.87 -6.74 13.45
N ASN A 444 -8.08 -7.25 13.68
CA ASN A 444 -8.66 -7.40 15.01
C ASN A 444 -7.87 -8.39 15.88
N ARG A 445 -7.35 -9.47 15.28
CA ARG A 445 -6.45 -10.39 15.95
C ARG A 445 -5.14 -9.70 16.35
N ALA A 446 -4.55 -8.90 15.47
CA ALA A 446 -3.36 -8.12 15.78
C ALA A 446 -3.60 -7.15 16.95
N TRP A 447 -4.72 -6.42 16.95
CA TRP A 447 -5.13 -5.56 18.07
C TRP A 447 -5.33 -6.34 19.38
N THR A 448 -5.91 -7.54 19.31
CA THR A 448 -6.09 -8.42 20.48
C THR A 448 -4.75 -8.85 21.08
N LEU A 449 -3.78 -9.21 20.24
CA LEU A 449 -2.42 -9.57 20.67
C LEU A 449 -1.70 -8.37 21.29
N LEU A 450 -1.76 -7.21 20.64
CA LEU A 450 -1.19 -5.96 21.14
C LEU A 450 -1.77 -5.60 22.52
N GLY A 451 -3.10 -5.65 22.67
CA GLY A 451 -3.77 -5.38 23.95
C GLY A 451 -3.43 -6.37 25.06
N THR A 452 -3.29 -7.66 24.71
CA THR A 452 -2.88 -8.70 25.66
C THR A 452 -1.47 -8.45 26.18
N VAL A 453 -0.52 -8.20 25.27
CA VAL A 453 0.88 -7.94 25.62
C VAL A 453 1.01 -6.66 26.43
N ARG A 454 0.37 -5.57 26.00
CA ARG A 454 0.37 -4.29 26.72
C ARG A 454 -0.15 -4.44 28.15
N SER A 455 -1.30 -5.07 28.32
CA SER A 455 -1.91 -5.25 29.64
C SER A 455 -1.01 -6.10 30.55
N GLY A 456 -0.46 -7.19 30.00
CA GLY A 456 0.51 -8.02 30.70
C GLY A 456 1.79 -7.27 31.09
N LEU A 457 2.26 -6.37 30.23
CA LEU A 457 3.43 -5.52 30.47
C LEU A 457 3.17 -4.55 31.62
N ALA A 458 2.07 -3.80 31.57
CA ALA A 458 1.68 -2.84 32.60
C ALA A 458 1.59 -3.51 33.99
N SER A 459 0.87 -4.62 34.08
CA SER A 459 0.73 -5.36 35.35
C SER A 459 2.06 -5.89 35.89
N ALA A 460 2.98 -6.33 35.02
CA ALA A 460 4.29 -6.80 35.48
C ALA A 460 5.16 -5.67 36.02
N LEU A 461 5.18 -4.51 35.34
CA LEU A 461 5.96 -3.37 35.77
C LEU A 461 5.46 -2.81 37.10
N GLU A 462 4.15 -2.73 37.28
CA GLU A 462 3.51 -2.36 38.54
C GLU A 462 3.87 -3.34 39.66
N ALA A 463 3.72 -4.65 39.42
CA ALA A 463 4.00 -5.68 40.43
C ALA A 463 5.48 -5.75 40.85
N ALA A 464 6.39 -5.53 39.90
CA ALA A 464 7.83 -5.58 40.15
C ALA A 464 8.40 -4.27 40.74
N GLY A 465 7.62 -3.18 40.75
CA GLY A 465 8.16 -1.83 40.95
C GLY A 465 9.31 -1.51 39.97
N ALA A 466 9.30 -2.18 38.82
CA ALA A 466 10.44 -2.18 37.90
C ALA A 466 10.52 -0.84 37.19
N SER A 467 11.67 -0.20 37.32
CA SER A 467 12.05 1.03 36.64
C SER A 467 13.47 0.87 36.07
N GLY A 468 13.83 1.71 35.10
CA GLY A 468 15.13 1.66 34.43
C GLY A 468 15.11 1.01 33.05
N ASP A 469 16.27 0.60 32.57
CA ASP A 469 16.49 0.18 31.17
C ASP A 469 15.62 -0.99 30.70
N PRO A 470 15.39 -2.08 31.48
CA PRO A 470 14.49 -3.16 31.05
C PRO A 470 13.04 -2.69 30.82
N ALA A 471 12.53 -1.79 31.67
CA ALA A 471 11.19 -1.24 31.53
C ALA A 471 11.08 -0.35 30.28
N GLU A 472 12.08 0.50 30.05
CA GLU A 472 12.12 1.35 28.86
C GLU A 472 12.26 0.53 27.57
N ALA A 473 13.11 -0.51 27.57
CA ALA A 473 13.27 -1.43 26.45
C ALA A 473 11.96 -2.14 26.09
N ALA A 474 11.19 -2.54 27.11
CA ALA A 474 9.91 -3.19 26.92
C ALA A 474 8.87 -2.23 26.32
N TRP A 475 8.76 -1.02 26.87
CA TRP A 475 7.85 -0.01 26.34
C TRP A 475 8.25 0.48 24.94
N ALA A 476 9.54 0.64 24.65
CA ALA A 476 10.01 1.02 23.32
C ALA A 476 9.67 -0.05 22.26
N SER A 477 9.80 -1.33 22.62
CA SER A 477 9.42 -2.44 21.75
C SER A 477 7.90 -2.48 21.53
N LEU A 478 7.10 -2.23 22.57
CA LEU A 478 5.65 -2.11 22.43
C LEU A 478 5.26 -0.94 21.52
N ARG A 479 5.86 0.25 21.69
CA ARG A 479 5.60 1.42 20.84
C ARG A 479 5.92 1.16 19.38
N ALA A 480 6.99 0.40 19.09
CA ALA A 480 7.29 -0.03 17.73
C ALA A 480 6.17 -0.91 17.14
N ALA A 481 5.57 -1.82 17.94
CA ALA A 481 4.45 -2.66 17.52
C ALA A 481 3.13 -1.89 17.30
N GLU A 482 2.99 -0.68 17.84
CA GLU A 482 1.79 0.15 17.67
C GLU A 482 1.70 0.85 16.30
N GLY A 483 2.76 0.79 15.49
CA GLY A 483 2.82 1.45 14.18
C GLY A 483 1.75 0.98 13.20
N SER A 484 1.23 1.91 12.38
CA SER A 484 0.14 1.63 11.44
C SER A 484 0.53 0.65 10.33
N ASP A 485 1.80 0.65 9.92
CA ASP A 485 2.31 -0.17 8.81
C ASP A 485 2.04 -1.66 8.99
N TRP A 486 2.10 -2.15 10.24
CA TRP A 486 1.89 -3.56 10.54
C TRP A 486 0.49 -4.00 10.16
N PHE A 487 -0.51 -3.15 10.36
CA PHE A 487 -1.92 -3.46 10.12
C PHE A 487 -2.30 -3.32 8.64
N TRP A 488 -1.55 -2.50 7.89
CA TRP A 488 -1.77 -2.25 6.46
C TRP A 488 -1.64 -3.52 5.60
N TRP A 489 -0.69 -4.40 5.95
CA TRP A 489 -0.33 -5.55 5.10
C TRP A 489 -1.01 -6.88 5.46
N LEU A 490 -1.82 -6.95 6.53
CA LEU A 490 -2.25 -8.22 7.13
C LEU A 490 -3.30 -9.00 6.33
N ASP A 491 -4.39 -8.34 5.93
CA ASP A 491 -5.62 -9.00 5.43
C ASP A 491 -5.73 -9.04 3.90
N GLY A 492 -4.71 -8.52 3.20
CA GLY A 492 -4.64 -8.54 1.75
C GLY A 492 -5.55 -7.59 1.03
N GLN A 493 -6.11 -6.61 1.75
CA GLN A 493 -6.59 -5.38 1.14
C GLN A 493 -5.51 -4.72 0.26
N PHE A 494 -4.25 -4.82 0.68
CA PHE A 494 -3.08 -4.42 -0.10
C PHE A 494 -2.14 -5.60 -0.35
N THR A 495 -1.45 -5.59 -1.50
CA THR A 495 -0.58 -6.67 -1.93
C THR A 495 0.88 -6.28 -1.75
N THR A 496 1.64 -7.19 -1.15
CA THR A 496 3.10 -7.10 -1.05
C THR A 496 3.69 -8.51 -1.06
N PRO A 497 4.83 -8.74 -1.74
CA PRO A 497 5.54 -10.01 -1.63
C PRO A 497 6.17 -10.22 -0.24
N HIS A 498 6.18 -9.19 0.62
CA HIS A 498 6.86 -9.21 1.93
C HIS A 498 5.90 -9.33 3.13
N ARG A 499 4.66 -9.79 2.92
CA ARG A 499 3.64 -9.86 3.99
C ARG A 499 4.12 -10.64 5.21
N THR A 500 4.76 -11.78 4.96
CA THR A 500 5.27 -12.66 6.03
C THR A 500 6.27 -11.92 6.91
N GLN A 501 7.17 -11.14 6.32
CA GLN A 501 8.17 -10.36 7.05
C GLN A 501 7.53 -9.25 7.88
N PHE A 502 6.50 -8.57 7.37
CA PHE A 502 5.75 -7.56 8.15
C PHE A 502 5.05 -8.19 9.37
N ASP A 503 4.38 -9.33 9.19
CA ASP A 503 3.74 -10.08 10.29
C ASP A 503 4.79 -10.57 11.31
N GLU A 504 5.89 -11.16 10.85
CA GLU A 504 6.99 -11.62 11.70
C GLU A 504 7.62 -10.49 12.53
N THR A 505 7.81 -9.33 11.93
CA THR A 505 8.39 -8.15 12.59
C THR A 505 7.43 -7.58 13.64
N PHE A 506 6.14 -7.42 13.31
CA PHE A 506 5.12 -7.01 14.28
C PHE A 506 5.09 -7.94 15.49
N ARG A 507 5.00 -9.26 15.27
CA ARG A 507 5.05 -10.24 16.37
C ARG A 507 6.40 -10.23 17.09
N GLY A 508 7.49 -9.94 16.39
CA GLY A 508 8.83 -9.77 16.94
C GLY A 508 8.92 -8.66 17.96
N HIS A 509 8.36 -7.48 17.66
CA HIS A 509 8.29 -6.36 18.60
C HIS A 509 7.50 -6.72 19.86
N LEU A 510 6.36 -7.42 19.71
CA LEU A 510 5.58 -7.90 20.85
C LEU A 510 6.33 -8.93 21.71
N ARG A 511 7.08 -9.84 21.09
CA ARG A 511 7.94 -10.79 21.82
C ARG A 511 9.05 -10.07 22.58
N GLN A 512 9.75 -9.14 21.93
CA GLN A 512 10.82 -8.36 22.57
C GLN A 512 10.31 -7.54 23.76
N ALA A 513 9.07 -7.02 23.69
CA ALA A 513 8.46 -6.33 24.82
C ALA A 513 8.32 -7.24 26.06
N CYS A 514 7.94 -8.50 25.89
CA CYS A 514 7.88 -9.47 26.99
C CYS A 514 9.28 -9.89 27.49
N GLU A 515 10.17 -10.19 26.55
CA GLU A 515 11.54 -10.68 26.83
C GLU A 515 12.38 -9.65 27.56
N ALA A 516 12.18 -8.35 27.28
CA ALA A 516 12.84 -7.25 27.99
C ALA A 516 12.56 -7.26 29.50
N LEU A 517 11.43 -7.83 29.95
CA LEU A 517 11.12 -8.04 31.37
C LEU A 517 11.45 -9.45 31.88
N GLY A 518 12.16 -10.26 31.09
CA GLY A 518 12.46 -11.65 31.43
C GLY A 518 11.22 -12.56 31.46
N ARG A 519 10.14 -12.17 30.76
CA ARG A 519 8.89 -12.95 30.72
C ARG A 519 8.76 -13.70 29.39
N PRO A 520 8.21 -14.93 29.40
CA PRO A 520 7.92 -15.63 28.17
C PRO A 520 6.84 -14.89 27.38
N ALA A 521 7.03 -14.81 26.06
CA ALA A 521 6.03 -14.25 25.17
C ALA A 521 4.78 -15.16 25.10
N PRO A 522 3.56 -14.59 24.96
CA PRO A 522 2.35 -15.38 24.75
C PRO A 522 2.46 -16.35 23.57
N GLU A 523 2.04 -17.61 23.76
CA GLU A 523 2.10 -18.66 22.72
C GLU A 523 1.49 -18.23 21.37
N PRO A 524 0.37 -17.48 21.31
CA PRO A 524 -0.19 -17.05 20.04
C PRO A 524 0.74 -16.21 19.15
N LEU A 525 1.78 -15.57 19.71
CA LEU A 525 2.78 -14.81 18.95
C LEU A 525 3.76 -15.68 18.16
N SER A 526 3.79 -16.99 18.42
CA SER A 526 4.58 -17.95 17.64
C SER A 526 3.97 -18.28 16.28
N ARG A 527 2.68 -17.95 16.08
CA ARG A 527 1.92 -18.30 14.87
C ARG A 527 1.63 -17.06 14.03
N PRO A 528 1.66 -17.13 12.69
CA PRO A 528 1.32 -15.98 11.86
C PRO A 528 -0.13 -15.53 12.07
N ILE A 529 -0.39 -14.25 11.84
CA ILE A 529 -1.70 -13.62 12.08
C ILE A 529 -2.75 -14.15 11.10
N ALA A 530 -2.38 -14.37 9.84
CA ALA A 530 -3.25 -14.96 8.83
C ALA A 530 -3.60 -16.44 9.12
N SER A 531 -2.83 -17.11 9.98
CA SER A 531 -2.87 -18.58 10.14
C SER A 531 -3.85 -19.11 11.18
N GLN A 532 -4.89 -18.35 11.58
CA GLN A 532 -5.94 -18.91 12.44
C GLN A 532 -7.34 -18.58 11.95
N ASP A 533 -7.86 -19.46 11.09
CA ASP A 533 -9.14 -20.07 11.40
C ASP A 533 -8.85 -21.27 12.34
N PRO A 534 -9.37 -21.32 13.57
CA PRO A 534 -9.26 -22.48 14.45
C PRO A 534 -9.91 -23.76 13.89
N ARG A 535 -10.41 -23.75 12.65
CA ARG A 535 -10.93 -24.91 11.95
C ARG A 535 -10.19 -25.14 10.64
N GLY A 536 -9.28 -26.12 10.63
CA GLY A 536 -8.98 -26.88 9.43
C GLY A 536 -7.56 -26.72 8.86
N ASP A 537 -6.56 -27.12 9.63
CA ASP A 537 -5.34 -27.67 9.06
C ASP A 537 -5.66 -29.02 8.40
N THR A 538 -5.93 -29.01 7.09
CA THR A 538 -5.67 -30.13 6.17
C THR A 538 -5.32 -29.57 4.80
N GLY A 539 -4.08 -29.76 4.36
CA GLY A 539 -3.56 -29.25 3.09
C GLY A 539 -4.35 -29.69 1.85
N ALA A 540 -4.77 -28.70 1.06
CA ALA A 540 -4.94 -28.72 -0.40
C ALA A 540 -5.30 -27.29 -0.87
N PRO A 541 -5.02 -26.88 -2.12
CA PRO A 541 -5.44 -25.58 -2.62
C PRO A 541 -6.95 -25.54 -2.85
N GLY A 542 -7.64 -24.63 -2.15
CA GLY A 542 -8.95 -24.09 -2.52
C GLY A 542 -10.14 -24.52 -1.65
N GLU A 543 -10.65 -23.60 -0.82
CA GLU A 543 -12.06 -23.51 -0.46
C GLU A 543 -12.49 -22.03 -0.44
N PRO A 544 -13.53 -21.60 -1.20
CA PRO A 544 -14.15 -20.30 -1.00
C PRO A 544 -14.97 -20.34 0.30
N GLY A 545 -14.45 -19.72 1.36
CA GLY A 545 -15.12 -19.66 2.68
C GLY A 545 -16.22 -18.61 2.79
N VAL A 546 -16.39 -17.74 1.78
CA VAL A 546 -17.32 -16.61 1.81
C VAL A 546 -18.27 -16.70 0.62
N LEU A 547 -19.58 -16.54 0.89
CA LEU A 547 -20.61 -16.49 -0.15
C LEU A 547 -20.57 -15.13 -0.84
N LEU A 548 -20.70 -15.13 -2.17
CA LEU A 548 -20.64 -13.95 -3.02
C LEU A 548 -22.03 -13.30 -3.15
N GLU A 549 -22.05 -11.99 -3.41
CA GLU A 549 -23.25 -11.24 -3.83
C GLU A 549 -22.92 -10.37 -5.06
N PRO A 550 -22.54 -10.97 -6.21
CA PRO A 550 -22.05 -10.20 -7.35
C PRO A 550 -23.20 -9.59 -8.16
N HIS A 551 -23.01 -8.37 -8.67
CA HIS A 551 -23.89 -7.78 -9.66
C HIS A 551 -23.40 -8.16 -11.06
N ILE A 552 -24.11 -9.05 -11.75
CA ILE A 552 -23.70 -9.56 -13.07
C ILE A 552 -23.98 -8.50 -14.15
N ASP A 553 -23.04 -7.57 -14.37
CA ASP A 553 -23.17 -6.46 -15.33
C ASP A 553 -21.99 -6.35 -16.31
N GLY A 554 -20.93 -7.14 -16.11
CA GLY A 554 -19.76 -7.21 -16.98
C GLY A 554 -18.76 -6.07 -16.78
N PHE A 555 -18.89 -5.25 -15.73
CA PHE A 555 -17.93 -4.21 -15.36
C PHE A 555 -17.18 -4.56 -14.08
N GLU A 556 -16.00 -3.97 -13.90
CA GLU A 556 -15.32 -3.99 -12.60
C GLU A 556 -16.16 -3.13 -11.63
N GLY A 557 -17.08 -3.76 -10.91
CA GLY A 557 -17.97 -3.15 -9.91
C GLY A 557 -17.28 -2.81 -8.58
N ASP A 558 -18.08 -2.60 -7.54
CA ASP A 558 -17.58 -2.28 -6.20
C ASP A 558 -16.70 -3.41 -5.66
N TYR A 559 -15.61 -3.05 -4.96
CA TYR A 559 -14.57 -3.95 -4.44
C TYR A 559 -15.10 -5.17 -3.65
N PHE A 560 -16.33 -5.11 -3.14
CA PHE A 560 -16.95 -6.12 -2.28
C PHE A 560 -17.68 -7.25 -3.02
N GLU A 561 -18.08 -7.07 -4.28
CA GLU A 561 -18.99 -7.99 -4.99
C GLU A 561 -18.41 -9.40 -5.18
N TRP A 562 -17.10 -9.49 -5.38
CA TRP A 562 -16.35 -10.74 -5.58
C TRP A 562 -15.44 -11.08 -4.39
N ARG A 563 -15.62 -10.41 -3.25
CA ARG A 563 -14.79 -10.61 -2.05
C ARG A 563 -14.98 -12.03 -1.51
N GLY A 564 -13.90 -12.81 -1.49
CA GLY A 564 -13.90 -14.21 -1.04
C GLY A 564 -14.07 -15.24 -2.15
N ALA A 565 -14.14 -14.81 -3.42
CA ALA A 565 -14.06 -15.71 -4.56
C ALA A 565 -12.67 -16.37 -4.64
N ALA A 566 -12.63 -17.63 -5.05
CA ALA A 566 -11.38 -18.30 -5.38
C ALA A 566 -10.84 -17.70 -6.69
N ARG A 567 -9.61 -17.17 -6.65
CA ARG A 567 -8.93 -16.55 -7.79
C ARG A 567 -7.84 -17.47 -8.33
N LEU A 568 -7.85 -17.68 -9.64
CA LEU A 568 -6.88 -18.46 -10.39
C LEU A 568 -6.26 -17.58 -11.47
N GLU A 569 -4.95 -17.37 -11.39
CA GLU A 569 -4.19 -16.67 -12.40
C GLU A 569 -4.03 -17.52 -13.67
N TRP A 570 -3.89 -16.87 -14.83
CA TRP A 570 -3.72 -17.54 -16.14
C TRP A 570 -2.72 -18.71 -16.12
N GLY A 571 -1.60 -18.58 -15.41
CA GLY A 571 -0.57 -19.62 -15.31
C GLY A 571 -1.06 -20.93 -14.67
N ALA A 572 -2.08 -20.89 -13.81
CA ALA A 572 -2.71 -22.05 -13.22
C ALA A 572 -3.77 -22.70 -14.15
N LEU A 573 -4.25 -21.94 -15.14
CA LEU A 573 -5.38 -22.29 -16.02
C LEU A 573 -4.96 -22.91 -17.36
N VAL A 574 -3.66 -23.10 -17.65
CA VAL A 574 -3.20 -23.71 -18.92
C VAL A 574 -2.17 -24.83 -18.71
N THR A 575 -2.25 -25.85 -19.57
CA THR A 575 -1.28 -26.95 -19.62
C THR A 575 -0.04 -26.50 -20.41
N ARG A 576 1.17 -26.81 -19.93
CA ARG A 576 2.46 -26.34 -20.48
C ARG A 576 2.67 -26.75 -21.95
N GLY A 577 2.21 -25.92 -22.88
CA GLY A 577 2.51 -25.96 -24.31
C GLY A 577 2.97 -24.58 -24.80
N THR A 578 4.13 -24.53 -25.46
CA THR A 578 4.87 -23.30 -25.82
C THR A 578 4.11 -22.33 -26.75
N MET A 579 3.09 -22.77 -27.47
CA MET A 579 2.29 -21.89 -28.35
C MET A 579 1.05 -21.26 -27.70
N GLN A 580 0.45 -21.87 -26.67
CA GLN A 580 -0.75 -21.35 -26.01
C GLN A 580 -0.43 -20.36 -24.87
N ALA A 581 0.74 -20.48 -24.23
CA ALA A 581 1.19 -19.55 -23.20
C ALA A 581 1.49 -18.13 -23.75
N ALA A 582 1.89 -18.02 -25.02
CA ALA A 582 2.28 -16.76 -25.65
C ALA A 582 1.09 -15.82 -25.98
N ARG A 583 -0.14 -16.35 -26.03
CA ARG A 583 -1.33 -15.59 -26.45
C ARG A 583 -2.15 -15.00 -25.32
N ARG A 584 -1.80 -15.27 -24.05
CA ARG A 584 -2.49 -14.87 -22.79
C ARG A 584 -3.79 -14.07 -23.04
N PRO A 585 -4.91 -14.73 -23.37
CA PRO A 585 -6.15 -14.04 -23.67
C PRO A 585 -6.83 -13.47 -22.41
N LEU A 586 -6.45 -13.96 -21.22
CA LEU A 586 -7.07 -13.65 -19.93
C LEU A 586 -6.00 -13.34 -18.87
N GLU A 587 -6.32 -12.47 -17.92
CA GLU A 587 -5.48 -12.15 -16.75
C GLU A 587 -5.73 -13.18 -15.64
N SER A 588 -6.99 -13.33 -15.22
CA SER A 588 -7.43 -14.18 -14.11
C SER A 588 -8.85 -14.74 -14.29
N LEU A 589 -9.15 -15.79 -13.54
CA LEU A 589 -10.48 -16.38 -13.37
C LEU A 589 -10.85 -16.39 -11.90
N LEU A 590 -12.04 -15.91 -11.57
CA LEU A 590 -12.60 -15.94 -10.22
C LEU A 590 -13.85 -16.81 -10.20
N TYR A 591 -14.05 -17.60 -9.16
CA TYR A 591 -15.29 -18.34 -8.97
C TYR A 591 -15.70 -18.43 -7.50
N GLY A 592 -17.00 -18.59 -7.26
CA GLY A 592 -17.54 -18.78 -5.92
C GLY A 592 -19.03 -19.08 -5.97
N PHE A 593 -19.69 -18.93 -4.82
CA PHE A 593 -21.07 -19.36 -4.63
C PHE A 593 -21.87 -18.28 -3.92
N THR A 594 -23.12 -18.04 -4.31
CA THR A 594 -24.00 -17.09 -3.61
C THR A 594 -24.87 -17.78 -2.57
N ARG A 595 -25.45 -16.99 -1.65
CA ARG A 595 -26.40 -17.49 -0.65
C ARG A 595 -27.65 -18.14 -1.26
N ASP A 596 -28.06 -17.64 -2.43
CA ASP A 596 -29.22 -18.16 -3.16
C ASP A 596 -28.90 -19.42 -3.98
N GLY A 597 -27.72 -20.02 -3.77
CA GLY A 597 -27.33 -21.28 -4.40
C GLY A 597 -26.89 -21.12 -5.86
N MET A 598 -26.37 -19.95 -6.24
CA MET A 598 -25.78 -19.74 -7.57
C MET A 598 -24.29 -20.05 -7.56
N PHE A 599 -23.80 -20.73 -8.59
CA PHE A 599 -22.39 -20.78 -8.94
C PHE A 599 -22.05 -19.56 -9.79
N CYS A 600 -21.07 -18.77 -9.35
CA CYS A 600 -20.63 -17.56 -10.02
C CYS A 600 -19.23 -17.74 -10.60
N LEU A 601 -19.03 -17.23 -11.80
CA LEU A 601 -17.77 -17.25 -12.52
C LEU A 601 -17.49 -15.87 -13.13
N ARG A 602 -16.30 -15.34 -12.90
CA ARG A 602 -15.78 -14.12 -13.50
C ARG A 602 -14.49 -14.40 -14.25
N ILE A 603 -14.34 -13.78 -15.41
CA ILE A 603 -13.15 -13.87 -16.24
C ILE A 603 -12.67 -12.46 -16.56
N ASP A 604 -11.43 -12.17 -16.17
CA ASP A 604 -10.76 -10.91 -16.47
C ASP A 604 -9.93 -11.08 -17.76
N PRO A 605 -10.12 -10.25 -18.79
CA PRO A 605 -9.32 -10.32 -20.01
C PRO A 605 -7.89 -9.83 -19.76
N ASP A 606 -6.94 -10.22 -20.63
CA ASP A 606 -5.58 -9.67 -20.56
C ASP A 606 -5.58 -8.17 -20.90
N ARG A 607 -4.67 -7.40 -20.28
CA ARG A 607 -4.55 -5.94 -20.47
C ARG A 607 -4.26 -5.52 -21.91
N ARG A 608 -3.78 -6.43 -22.76
CA ARG A 608 -3.53 -6.20 -24.18
C ARG A 608 -4.72 -6.60 -25.06
N ALA A 609 -5.75 -7.19 -24.49
CA ALA A 609 -6.98 -7.48 -25.21
C ALA A 609 -7.60 -6.13 -25.64
N GLY A 610 -8.00 -6.03 -26.92
CA GLY A 610 -8.51 -4.78 -27.49
C GLY A 610 -9.80 -4.29 -26.83
N THR A 611 -10.43 -3.25 -27.40
CA THR A 611 -11.58 -2.56 -26.78
C THR A 611 -12.86 -3.39 -26.60
N ARG A 612 -12.92 -4.60 -27.17
CA ARG A 612 -14.03 -5.57 -27.00
C ARG A 612 -13.47 -7.00 -26.93
N PRO A 613 -12.90 -7.42 -25.78
CA PRO A 613 -12.22 -8.70 -25.65
C PRO A 613 -13.16 -9.92 -25.81
N PHE A 614 -14.47 -9.71 -25.66
CA PHE A 614 -15.49 -10.76 -25.64
C PHE A 614 -16.54 -10.63 -26.76
N ALA A 615 -16.24 -9.94 -27.86
CA ALA A 615 -17.17 -9.84 -28.99
C ALA A 615 -17.45 -11.23 -29.61
N GLY A 616 -18.73 -11.61 -29.68
CA GLY A 616 -19.17 -12.91 -30.18
C GLY A 616 -18.70 -14.09 -29.31
N LEU A 617 -18.65 -13.90 -27.99
CA LEU A 617 -18.17 -14.91 -27.05
C LEU A 617 -19.19 -16.05 -26.88
N GLY A 618 -18.77 -17.27 -27.16
CA GLY A 618 -19.40 -18.50 -26.70
C GLY A 618 -18.63 -19.12 -25.53
N LEU A 619 -19.31 -19.55 -24.48
CA LEU A 619 -18.72 -20.21 -23.31
C LEU A 619 -19.34 -21.59 -23.12
N ASP A 620 -18.52 -22.65 -23.16
CA ASP A 620 -18.93 -23.98 -22.69
C ASP A 620 -18.28 -24.33 -21.35
N LEU A 621 -19.13 -24.62 -20.38
CA LEU A 621 -18.75 -25.13 -19.07
C LEU A 621 -19.13 -26.59 -18.96
N THR A 622 -18.19 -27.43 -18.54
CA THR A 622 -18.42 -28.86 -18.30
C THR A 622 -18.19 -29.16 -16.83
N PHE A 623 -19.24 -29.53 -16.12
CA PHE A 623 -19.18 -29.95 -14.72
C PHE A 623 -19.17 -31.48 -14.66
N ARG A 624 -18.08 -32.06 -14.13
CA ARG A 624 -17.89 -33.52 -13.99
C ARG A 624 -18.04 -33.92 -12.53
N LEU A 625 -19.04 -34.74 -12.26
CA LEU A 625 -19.46 -35.21 -10.94
C LEU A 625 -19.37 -36.74 -10.93
N GLY A 626 -18.18 -37.28 -10.64
CA GLY A 626 -17.92 -38.72 -10.84
C GLY A 626 -18.05 -39.12 -12.30
N GLU A 627 -18.92 -40.08 -12.61
CA GLU A 627 -19.22 -40.52 -13.98
C GLU A 627 -20.27 -39.63 -14.70
N ALA A 628 -20.97 -38.76 -13.96
CA ALA A 628 -21.96 -37.86 -14.53
C ALA A 628 -21.30 -36.57 -15.06
N MET A 629 -21.77 -36.10 -16.22
CA MET A 629 -21.38 -34.81 -16.78
C MET A 629 -22.61 -33.93 -17.01
N ARG A 630 -22.43 -32.61 -16.85
CA ARG A 630 -23.37 -31.56 -17.25
C ARG A 630 -22.64 -30.56 -18.11
N HIS A 631 -23.24 -30.18 -19.24
CA HIS A 631 -22.66 -29.19 -20.14
C HIS A 631 -23.57 -27.97 -20.18
N LEU A 632 -23.06 -26.81 -19.78
CA LEU A 632 -23.72 -25.52 -19.91
C LEU A 632 -23.06 -24.76 -21.06
N ARG A 633 -23.83 -24.42 -22.08
CA ARG A 633 -23.40 -23.57 -23.19
C ARG A 633 -24.09 -22.22 -23.11
N LEU A 634 -23.31 -21.15 -23.16
CA LEU A 634 -23.77 -19.77 -23.20
C LEU A 634 -23.26 -19.11 -24.49
N GLU A 635 -24.15 -18.46 -25.23
CA GLU A 635 -23.80 -17.64 -26.40
C GLU A 635 -24.15 -16.17 -26.10
N LEU A 636 -23.17 -15.28 -26.24
CA LEU A 636 -23.31 -13.84 -26.02
C LEU A 636 -23.19 -13.10 -27.35
N ASN A 637 -23.97 -12.04 -27.53
CA ASN A 637 -23.90 -11.20 -28.72
C ASN A 637 -22.70 -10.23 -28.74
N ASP A 638 -22.57 -9.45 -29.80
CA ASP A 638 -21.50 -8.45 -29.95
C ASP A 638 -21.55 -7.28 -28.96
N ARG A 639 -22.68 -7.11 -28.27
CA ARG A 639 -22.82 -6.17 -27.14
C ARG A 639 -22.44 -6.82 -25.81
N GLY A 640 -22.27 -8.15 -25.80
CA GLY A 640 -21.93 -8.98 -24.66
C GLY A 640 -23.11 -9.32 -23.77
N ASP A 641 -24.33 -9.31 -24.31
CA ASP A 641 -25.53 -9.79 -23.62
C ASP A 641 -25.79 -11.26 -23.97
N LEU A 642 -26.22 -12.06 -22.99
CA LEU A 642 -26.59 -13.46 -23.17
C LEU A 642 -27.78 -13.60 -24.12
N GLU A 643 -27.58 -14.24 -25.28
CA GLU A 643 -28.64 -14.55 -26.25
C GLU A 643 -29.22 -15.94 -26.05
N GLU A 644 -28.37 -16.91 -25.72
CA GLU A 644 -28.79 -18.30 -25.59
C GLU A 644 -28.04 -19.00 -24.46
N ALA A 645 -28.78 -19.72 -23.62
CA ALA A 645 -28.24 -20.63 -22.61
C ALA A 645 -28.86 -22.01 -22.78
N ARG A 646 -28.04 -23.04 -22.97
CA ARG A 646 -28.45 -24.43 -23.11
C ARG A 646 -27.75 -25.30 -22.08
N LEU A 647 -28.51 -26.16 -21.43
CA LEU A 647 -27.99 -27.16 -20.50
C LEU A 647 -28.25 -28.55 -21.07
N ASP A 648 -27.20 -29.28 -21.40
CA ASP A 648 -27.29 -30.66 -21.88
C ASP A 648 -27.20 -31.64 -20.70
N GLY A 649 -28.07 -32.66 -20.72
CA GLY A 649 -28.09 -33.75 -19.74
C GLY A 649 -26.88 -34.69 -19.85
N PRO A 650 -26.70 -35.60 -18.87
CA PRO A 650 -25.63 -36.59 -18.89
C PRO A 650 -25.79 -37.53 -20.10
N LYS A 651 -24.69 -37.83 -20.79
CA LYS A 651 -24.68 -38.79 -21.92
C LYS A 651 -25.32 -40.12 -21.48
N GLY A 652 -26.40 -40.51 -22.14
CA GLY A 652 -27.09 -41.80 -21.93
C GLY A 652 -28.49 -41.71 -21.32
N ALA A 653 -28.96 -40.54 -20.90
CA ALA A 653 -30.37 -40.31 -20.56
C ALA A 653 -31.13 -39.75 -21.78
N GLU A 654 -32.38 -40.18 -22.01
CA GLU A 654 -33.28 -39.50 -22.95
C GLU A 654 -33.29 -38.00 -22.66
N PRO A 655 -33.14 -37.12 -23.67
CA PRO A 655 -33.05 -35.69 -23.42
C PRO A 655 -34.36 -35.22 -22.78
N PRO A 656 -34.36 -34.73 -21.53
CA PRO A 656 -35.49 -33.95 -21.08
C PRO A 656 -35.63 -32.75 -22.04
N ALA A 657 -36.87 -32.31 -22.28
CA ALA A 657 -37.12 -31.11 -23.09
C ALA A 657 -36.18 -29.98 -22.65
N PRO A 658 -35.54 -29.26 -23.60
CA PRO A 658 -34.55 -28.25 -23.27
C PRO A 658 -35.16 -27.24 -22.30
N ARG A 659 -34.70 -27.28 -21.05
CA ARG A 659 -35.09 -26.31 -20.04
C ARG A 659 -34.03 -25.21 -20.08
N ALA A 660 -34.45 -23.98 -20.30
CA ALA A 660 -33.57 -22.83 -20.14
C ALA A 660 -33.03 -22.85 -18.69
N PRO A 661 -31.70 -22.96 -18.49
CA PRO A 661 -31.13 -22.93 -17.14
C PRO A 661 -31.37 -21.55 -16.52
N ALA A 662 -31.43 -21.48 -15.19
CA ALA A 662 -31.41 -20.20 -14.50
C ALA A 662 -29.99 -19.62 -14.54
N ALA A 663 -29.58 -19.15 -15.72
CA ALA A 663 -28.27 -18.58 -15.99
C ALA A 663 -28.37 -17.10 -16.37
N ARG A 664 -27.45 -16.29 -15.86
CA ARG A 664 -27.23 -14.91 -16.27
C ARG A 664 -25.77 -14.78 -16.67
N ALA A 665 -25.49 -14.08 -17.76
CA ALA A 665 -24.14 -13.76 -18.16
C ALA A 665 -24.10 -12.42 -18.87
N VAL A 666 -23.08 -11.62 -18.55
CA VAL A 666 -22.82 -10.34 -19.19
C VAL A 666 -21.32 -10.20 -19.40
N ALA A 667 -20.93 -9.79 -20.61
CA ALA A 667 -19.55 -9.50 -20.95
C ALA A 667 -19.42 -8.04 -21.39
N ARG A 668 -18.67 -7.23 -20.64
CA ARG A 668 -18.31 -5.86 -21.07
C ARG A 668 -16.80 -5.66 -20.95
N LYS A 669 -16.32 -5.07 -19.86
CA LYS A 669 -14.88 -5.00 -19.52
C LYS A 669 -14.38 -6.36 -19.00
N ILE A 670 -15.20 -7.04 -18.22
CA ILE A 670 -15.01 -8.39 -17.72
C ILE A 670 -16.18 -9.27 -18.19
N LEU A 671 -16.02 -10.59 -18.11
CA LEU A 671 -17.14 -11.52 -18.23
C LEU A 671 -17.55 -11.93 -16.82
N GLU A 672 -18.84 -11.86 -16.55
CA GLU A 672 -19.44 -12.38 -15.33
C GLU A 672 -20.61 -13.28 -15.68
N MET A 673 -20.77 -14.35 -14.92
CA MET A 673 -21.95 -15.20 -15.01
C MET A 673 -22.34 -15.80 -13.67
N ALA A 674 -23.62 -16.16 -13.57
CA ALA A 674 -24.17 -16.91 -12.47
C ALA A 674 -25.10 -18.00 -13.04
N VAL A 675 -25.04 -19.21 -12.51
CA VAL A 675 -25.97 -20.31 -12.82
C VAL A 675 -26.41 -21.02 -11.54
N LEU A 676 -27.66 -21.45 -11.47
CA LEU A 676 -28.15 -22.21 -10.32
C LEU A 676 -27.34 -23.50 -10.14
N CYS A 677 -26.79 -23.73 -8.93
CA CYS A 677 -25.96 -24.89 -8.64
C CYS A 677 -26.69 -26.22 -8.92
N GLY A 678 -27.99 -26.27 -8.64
CA GLY A 678 -28.83 -27.44 -8.90
C GLY A 678 -28.91 -27.83 -10.38
N ASP A 679 -28.91 -26.84 -11.29
CA ASP A 679 -28.97 -27.08 -12.74
C ASP A 679 -27.68 -27.76 -13.23
N VAL A 680 -26.54 -27.39 -12.67
CA VAL A 680 -25.22 -27.94 -13.04
C VAL A 680 -24.78 -29.12 -12.17
N GLY A 681 -25.64 -29.59 -11.26
CA GLY A 681 -25.39 -30.76 -10.41
C GLY A 681 -24.45 -30.51 -9.22
N LEU A 682 -24.18 -29.25 -8.88
CA LEU A 682 -23.40 -28.86 -7.71
C LEU A 682 -24.29 -28.88 -6.45
N GLY A 683 -24.26 -29.99 -5.72
CA GLY A 683 -24.91 -30.08 -4.41
C GLY A 683 -24.00 -29.60 -3.26
N PRO A 684 -24.54 -29.27 -2.08
CA PRO A 684 -23.73 -28.83 -0.94
C PRO A 684 -22.61 -29.81 -0.58
N GLY A 685 -21.38 -29.32 -0.48
CA GLY A 685 -20.18 -30.13 -0.18
C GLY A 685 -19.66 -31.00 -1.34
N VAL A 686 -20.36 -31.04 -2.47
CA VAL A 686 -19.97 -31.82 -3.64
C VAL A 686 -18.83 -31.13 -4.38
N ALA A 687 -17.79 -31.90 -4.73
CA ALA A 687 -16.72 -31.45 -5.60
C ALA A 687 -16.99 -31.89 -7.04
N ALA A 688 -16.76 -30.99 -7.99
CA ALA A 688 -16.85 -31.26 -9.42
C ALA A 688 -15.58 -30.79 -10.14
N GLY A 689 -15.17 -31.52 -11.17
CA GLY A 689 -14.23 -31.01 -12.16
C GLY A 689 -14.95 -30.01 -13.06
N LEU A 690 -14.43 -28.78 -13.17
CA LEU A 690 -14.95 -27.73 -14.04
C LEU A 690 -13.99 -27.54 -15.22
N GLY A 691 -14.41 -28.01 -16.39
CA GLY A 691 -13.78 -27.70 -17.66
C GLY A 691 -14.39 -26.45 -18.29
N ILE A 692 -13.55 -25.55 -18.79
CA ILE A 692 -13.98 -24.26 -19.36
C ILE A 692 -13.40 -24.11 -20.77
N ARG A 693 -14.26 -23.77 -21.72
CA ARG A 693 -13.92 -23.54 -23.12
C ARG A 693 -14.55 -22.25 -23.59
N MET A 694 -13.73 -21.37 -24.16
CA MET A 694 -14.14 -20.08 -24.70
C MET A 694 -13.98 -20.07 -26.21
N ARG A 695 -15.03 -19.69 -26.93
CA ARG A 695 -15.03 -19.45 -28.37
C ARG A 695 -15.15 -17.95 -28.61
N THR A 696 -14.19 -17.37 -29.31
CA THR A 696 -14.22 -15.96 -29.72
C THR A 696 -13.92 -15.85 -31.20
N THR A 697 -14.10 -14.67 -31.78
CA THR A 697 -13.65 -14.36 -33.15
C THR A 697 -12.15 -14.58 -33.37
N ALA A 698 -11.33 -14.54 -32.30
CA ALA A 698 -9.88 -14.81 -32.34
C ALA A 698 -9.51 -16.30 -32.27
N GLY A 699 -10.48 -17.19 -32.02
CA GLY A 699 -10.31 -18.64 -31.92
C GLY A 699 -10.86 -19.25 -30.63
N GLU A 700 -10.61 -20.55 -30.45
CA GLU A 700 -11.07 -21.34 -29.30
C GLU A 700 -9.94 -21.50 -28.27
N THR A 701 -10.25 -21.25 -26.99
CA THR A 701 -9.34 -21.41 -25.86
C THR A 701 -9.94 -22.40 -24.87
N GLN A 702 -9.25 -23.51 -24.63
CA GLN A 702 -9.61 -24.50 -23.61
C GLN A 702 -8.74 -24.28 -22.37
N LEU A 703 -9.37 -24.05 -21.21
CA LEU A 703 -8.66 -23.96 -19.94
C LEU A 703 -8.46 -25.34 -19.32
N ARG A 704 -7.43 -25.46 -18.49
CA ARG A 704 -7.19 -26.60 -17.60
C ARG A 704 -8.41 -26.77 -16.70
N GLU A 705 -8.81 -28.02 -16.52
CA GLU A 705 -9.87 -28.35 -15.59
C GLU A 705 -9.47 -28.01 -14.15
N ILE A 706 -10.37 -27.35 -13.44
CA ILE A 706 -10.20 -26.96 -12.04
C ILE A 706 -11.19 -27.73 -11.17
N VAL A 707 -10.89 -27.93 -9.89
CA VAL A 707 -11.84 -28.56 -8.96
C VAL A 707 -12.61 -27.46 -8.24
N VAL A 708 -13.94 -27.48 -8.38
CA VAL A 708 -14.84 -26.58 -7.64
C VAL A 708 -15.60 -27.39 -6.61
N ARG A 709 -15.74 -26.86 -5.38
CA ARG A 709 -16.52 -27.49 -4.31
C ARG A 709 -17.58 -26.51 -3.83
N ALA A 710 -18.83 -26.92 -3.89
CA ALA A 710 -19.92 -26.11 -3.33
C ALA A 710 -19.85 -26.12 -1.80
N PRO A 711 -20.14 -24.99 -1.12
CA PRO A 711 -20.15 -24.90 0.33
C PRO A 711 -21.08 -25.97 0.93
N ARG A 712 -20.73 -26.52 2.09
CA ARG A 712 -21.66 -27.36 2.85
C ARG A 712 -22.78 -26.45 3.35
N ALA A 713 -24.04 -26.87 3.23
CA ALA A 713 -25.14 -26.17 3.86
C ALA A 713 -24.82 -26.06 5.35
N GLY A 714 -24.74 -24.83 5.87
CA GLY A 714 -24.62 -24.63 7.30
C GLY A 714 -25.76 -25.38 7.98
N ARG A 715 -25.47 -26.11 9.06
CA ARG A 715 -26.54 -26.64 9.92
C ARG A 715 -27.43 -25.46 10.26
N GLY A 716 -28.71 -25.55 9.89
CA GLY A 716 -29.72 -24.62 10.35
C GLY A 716 -29.59 -24.50 11.85
N VAL A 717 -29.67 -23.27 12.33
CA VAL A 717 -30.08 -23.00 13.69
C VAL A 717 -31.48 -23.61 13.78
N GLU A 718 -31.57 -24.82 14.32
CA GLU A 718 -32.84 -25.37 14.77
C GLU A 718 -33.35 -24.45 15.88
N ASP A 719 -34.57 -23.97 15.70
CA ASP A 719 -35.40 -23.40 16.74
C ASP A 719 -35.37 -24.32 17.97
N ASP A 720 -34.91 -23.79 19.11
CA ASP A 720 -35.30 -24.34 20.42
C ASP A 720 -35.93 -23.19 21.24
N PRO A 721 -37.21 -23.31 21.64
CA PRO A 721 -38.00 -22.21 22.16
C PRO A 721 -37.91 -22.12 23.69
N ALA A 722 -37.53 -20.95 24.22
CA ALA A 722 -38.03 -20.34 25.45
C ALA A 722 -37.28 -19.03 25.75
#